data_AF-A0A1M3MAX5-F1
#
_entry.id   AF-A0A1M3MAX5-F1
#
_cell.length_a   1.000
_cell.length_b   1.000
_cell.length_c   1.000
_cell.angle_alpha   90.00
_cell.angle_beta   90.00
_cell.angle_gamma   90.00
#
_symmetry.space_group_name_H-M   'P 1'
#
loop_
_entity.id
_entity.type
_entity.pdbx_description
1 polymer ?
#
loop_
_entity_poly.entity_id
_entity_poly.type
_entity_poly.pdbx_seq_one_letter_code
_entity_poly.pdbx_strand_id
1 'polypeptide(L)'
;MCTAGRECKLYGNRMKNKVLSLAFLVGVSLFAAAQHKQGDTIFVGESKLKLVSANLIVNPGFEEGLAGWTDATSDMAPLNSANFSVNATGGIDNSKFLVGLKNEGASGAGSIGTGWSIAGGKRYYFAYHVKYLSASAAAADELYLKVSLTNDKTVSAEPLILINSSKVNGGSQWTRNEVVFTNTNPAYSFLVARFRWLSNRFGFDGFSLYEVEELVNTTELEATIAEAQALYKAGSNGAEALLTAIATAQAALGSSSPAEVKAAVAALRNAIRTYQLLNASPDKPIDATHLIVNPSFDQNTPQGWKGIGVINYHVVEFYERTFAMQQKITGLPAGKYVLRVQGFERPKANDAGAAYKAGTETIAARLFAKSTRFAERVTPLASLYKHGYTGSGSQSGYVHSMAAAETFMGGASRPYEVELPEIMVQEGDTLTIGVRSDFTQAGYWVLFDNFRLEYQGEFTTGELKTAVEGQLTSAQGLLEAKIQNTVRTQLSAAIEGARQAVEATPLNREGLLTANAQLGTASAAALVSAGLYQRLQQLIEAAEVKLPSLTGVKASNLLNALVLARSRVANLDVSTALLNSSISSLNAQVNKRIYTPTWMMGNVNDPANNWSLERSKQSANWIVFWEPGYGEDPSVLADGNFRINIDALLATAEQSFDFYADSLKFIKRGSSKTDDYKMIIRLRYTRDWEASGSGVDDMIGLLTLTAWSAQVGGHTMAHEVGHCFQYQVHCDNGNQNGWMYGFGANASGGNGWWEQCAQWQAFKVFPNLQFTDSRFANYLNTAHKHILHEAPRYDNYFIHDYFTYRHGMEIIGRLWNESVRPEDPVEAYKRITGISQEQFNDQMYDRAARFATWDIPALITEGTKRISSRPQAKMINAGNGFWRIDPTVAPENYGYNVIRLNAPVKATTVYAFFEGKAGMDGYRKNYTASAGWRYGFVALLNDGTRVYSEMKSAGYAAPSGTLMFLCPDNCKQLWLVVSGAPSSHWRHAWDDDDTNDEQWPYEVKFNNTNLLGQQNIVNSLPDTSELGITLYGAKGMLVAGELPLDARLLVYTPAGTCVAEVQPGMAAATVVLDQGLYVVAIRHRGQEYVRKVVVY
;
A
#
# COMPACT_ATOMS: atom_id res chain seq x y z
N MET A 1 36.73 -69.70 -16.71
CA MET A 1 35.96 -70.59 -17.61
C MET A 1 35.24 -69.72 -18.63
N CYS A 2 35.65 -69.79 -19.90
CA CYS A 2 34.91 -69.23 -21.02
C CYS A 2 33.67 -70.09 -21.29
N THR A 3 32.56 -69.46 -21.71
CA THR A 3 31.82 -69.87 -22.92
C THR A 3 30.86 -68.78 -23.39
N ALA A 4 30.88 -68.60 -24.71
CA ALA A 4 30.27 -67.59 -25.60
C ALA A 4 28.76 -67.34 -25.51
N GLY A 5 28.32 -66.16 -26.00
CA GLY A 5 26.99 -66.05 -26.64
C GLY A 5 26.33 -64.67 -26.72
N ARG A 6 26.73 -63.88 -27.73
CA ARG A 6 25.97 -62.91 -28.56
C ARG A 6 24.58 -62.35 -28.16
N GLU A 7 24.43 -61.09 -28.59
CA GLU A 7 23.24 -60.40 -29.14
C GLU A 7 22.30 -59.63 -28.20
N CYS A 8 22.54 -58.30 -28.16
CA CYS A 8 21.51 -57.28 -27.96
C CYS A 8 20.40 -57.44 -29.00
N LYS A 9 19.18 -57.77 -28.55
CA LYS A 9 17.95 -57.63 -29.32
C LYS A 9 17.11 -56.49 -28.79
N LEU A 10 17.07 -55.43 -29.61
CA LEU A 10 16.03 -54.41 -29.67
C LEU A 10 14.67 -55.04 -30.02
N TYR A 11 13.64 -54.66 -29.26
CA TYR A 11 12.22 -54.62 -29.64
C TYR A 11 11.64 -53.40 -28.89
N GLY A 12 10.94 -52.42 -29.46
CA GLY A 12 10.28 -52.34 -30.76
C GLY A 12 8.84 -51.90 -30.54
N ASN A 13 8.56 -50.58 -30.67
CA ASN A 13 7.35 -50.01 -31.28
C ASN A 13 7.23 -48.49 -31.00
N ARG A 14 7.88 -47.69 -31.86
CA ARG A 14 7.41 -46.33 -32.19
C ARG A 14 7.08 -46.33 -33.69
N MET A 15 5.81 -46.19 -34.03
CA MET A 15 5.38 -45.81 -35.38
C MET A 15 5.75 -44.33 -35.57
N LYS A 16 6.76 -44.03 -36.40
CA LYS A 16 6.65 -43.65 -37.82
C LYS A 16 5.85 -42.35 -38.02
N ASN A 17 6.58 -41.25 -38.23
CA ASN A 17 6.38 -40.40 -39.40
C ASN A 17 7.74 -39.87 -39.86
N LYS A 18 8.15 -40.35 -41.04
CA LYS A 18 9.33 -39.93 -41.78
C LYS A 18 8.99 -38.61 -42.48
N VAL A 19 9.79 -37.58 -42.27
CA VAL A 19 10.01 -36.54 -43.28
C VAL A 19 11.44 -36.71 -43.78
N LEU A 20 11.56 -36.85 -45.10
CA LEU A 20 12.78 -37.09 -45.86
C LEU A 20 13.85 -36.03 -45.50
N SER A 21 14.99 -36.51 -45.02
CA SER A 21 16.24 -35.75 -45.01
C SER A 21 16.77 -35.69 -46.45
N LEU A 22 16.70 -34.53 -47.10
CA LEU A 22 17.45 -34.29 -48.34
C LEU A 22 18.87 -33.87 -47.95
N ALA A 23 19.84 -34.66 -48.39
CA ALA A 23 21.25 -34.51 -48.06
C ALA A 23 21.80 -33.16 -48.57
N PHE A 24 22.43 -32.42 -47.66
CA PHE A 24 23.30 -31.29 -47.96
C PHE A 24 24.55 -31.83 -48.67
N LEU A 25 24.68 -31.58 -49.97
CA LEU A 25 25.95 -31.77 -50.68
C LEU A 25 26.86 -30.60 -50.30
N VAL A 26 27.93 -30.91 -49.55
CA VAL A 26 29.04 -29.99 -49.28
C VAL A 26 29.74 -29.70 -50.61
N GLY A 27 29.48 -28.52 -51.16
CA GLY A 27 30.29 -27.87 -52.19
C GLY A 27 30.88 -26.61 -51.59
N VAL A 28 32.17 -26.65 -51.25
CA VAL A 28 32.95 -25.48 -50.83
C VAL A 28 32.78 -24.38 -51.87
N SER A 29 32.13 -23.29 -51.48
CA SER A 29 32.10 -22.04 -52.24
C SER A 29 32.47 -20.91 -51.28
N LEU A 30 33.75 -20.51 -51.34
CA LEU A 30 34.22 -19.23 -50.79
C LEU A 30 33.60 -18.10 -51.62
N PHE A 31 32.40 -17.65 -51.27
CA PHE A 31 31.85 -16.37 -51.72
C PHE A 31 31.01 -15.78 -50.58
N ALA A 32 31.19 -14.49 -50.30
CA ALA A 32 30.29 -13.70 -49.46
C ALA A 32 28.84 -14.02 -49.82
N ALA A 33 27.92 -14.10 -48.84
CA ALA A 33 26.50 -14.24 -49.16
C ALA A 33 26.09 -13.01 -49.99
N ALA A 34 25.95 -13.21 -51.29
CA ALA A 34 25.55 -12.16 -52.19
C ALA A 34 24.17 -11.68 -51.77
N GLN A 35 23.98 -10.36 -51.68
CA GLN A 35 22.65 -9.79 -51.62
C GLN A 35 21.77 -10.40 -52.70
N HIS A 36 20.52 -10.66 -52.36
CA HIS A 36 19.55 -11.17 -53.30
C HIS A 36 19.50 -10.30 -54.56
N LYS A 37 19.51 -10.96 -55.71
CA LYS A 37 19.48 -10.30 -57.01
C LYS A 37 18.05 -10.27 -57.54
N GLN A 38 17.78 -9.29 -58.40
CA GLN A 38 16.53 -9.28 -59.17
C GLN A 38 16.39 -10.62 -59.92
N GLY A 39 15.22 -11.25 -59.79
CA GLY A 39 14.92 -12.57 -60.32
C GLY A 39 15.02 -13.70 -59.30
N ASP A 40 15.66 -13.50 -58.15
CA ASP A 40 15.73 -14.50 -57.09
C ASP A 40 14.34 -14.82 -56.54
N THR A 41 14.16 -16.08 -56.12
CA THR A 41 12.96 -16.52 -55.41
C THR A 41 13.28 -16.68 -53.93
N ILE A 42 12.50 -16.03 -53.08
CA ILE A 42 12.61 -16.10 -51.62
C ILE A 42 11.32 -16.63 -50.99
N PHE A 43 11.42 -17.15 -49.78
CA PHE A 43 10.28 -17.59 -48.98
C PHE A 43 10.19 -16.73 -47.73
N VAL A 44 9.00 -16.17 -47.47
CA VAL A 44 8.69 -15.39 -46.27
C VAL A 44 7.40 -15.94 -45.68
N GLY A 45 7.54 -16.68 -44.57
CA GLY A 45 6.47 -17.55 -44.09
C GLY A 45 6.03 -18.53 -45.17
N GLU A 46 4.73 -18.61 -45.42
CA GLU A 46 4.12 -19.46 -46.46
C GLU A 46 4.19 -18.85 -47.87
N SER A 47 4.59 -17.58 -47.99
CA SER A 47 4.60 -16.86 -49.27
C SER A 47 5.88 -17.14 -50.05
N LYS A 48 5.74 -17.60 -51.30
CA LYS A 48 6.84 -17.73 -52.26
C LYS A 48 6.88 -16.47 -53.11
N LEU A 49 7.97 -15.73 -53.06
CA LEU A 49 8.07 -14.41 -53.68
C LEU A 49 9.21 -14.39 -54.69
N LYS A 50 8.95 -13.80 -55.86
CA LYS A 50 9.99 -13.46 -56.84
C LYS A 50 10.38 -12.00 -56.66
N LEU A 51 11.66 -11.72 -56.54
CA LEU A 51 12.18 -10.36 -56.53
C LEU A 51 12.12 -9.80 -57.95
N VAL A 52 11.38 -8.72 -58.17
CA VAL A 52 11.21 -8.12 -59.50
C VAL A 52 11.94 -6.79 -59.66
N SER A 53 12.57 -6.28 -58.61
CA SER A 53 13.53 -5.17 -58.64
C SER A 53 14.90 -5.57 -58.09
N ALA A 54 15.91 -4.72 -58.30
CA ALA A 54 17.09 -4.69 -57.44
C ALA A 54 16.72 -4.15 -56.03
N ASN A 55 17.67 -4.21 -55.08
CA ASN A 55 17.45 -3.61 -53.75
C ASN A 55 17.27 -2.09 -53.90
N LEU A 56 16.14 -1.58 -53.40
CA LEU A 56 15.79 -0.16 -53.46
C LEU A 56 16.52 0.67 -52.40
N ILE A 57 17.18 0.01 -51.44
CA ILE A 57 18.03 0.65 -50.44
C ILE A 57 19.45 0.73 -51.00
N VAL A 58 19.98 1.95 -51.07
CA VAL A 58 21.39 2.23 -51.36
C VAL A 58 22.18 2.09 -50.06
N ASN A 59 23.37 1.51 -50.12
CA ASN A 59 24.23 1.24 -48.96
C ASN A 59 23.52 0.51 -47.78
N PRO A 60 22.85 -0.63 -48.04
CA PRO A 60 22.05 -1.36 -47.03
C PRO A 60 22.84 -2.09 -45.94
N GLY A 61 24.15 -2.28 -46.14
CA GLY A 61 25.08 -2.92 -45.19
C GLY A 61 26.15 -1.96 -44.69
N PHE A 62 25.98 -0.64 -44.87
CA PHE A 62 26.90 0.39 -44.37
C PHE A 62 28.35 0.29 -44.86
N GLU A 63 28.58 -0.40 -45.98
CA GLU A 63 29.90 -0.57 -46.59
C GLU A 63 30.50 0.77 -47.05
N GLU A 64 29.63 1.69 -47.47
CA GLU A 64 29.95 3.08 -47.81
C GLU A 64 29.77 4.02 -46.61
N GLY A 65 29.84 3.48 -45.38
CA GLY A 65 29.66 4.24 -44.15
C GLY A 65 28.20 4.67 -43.96
N LEU A 66 28.00 5.95 -43.64
CA LEU A 66 26.69 6.54 -43.35
C LEU A 66 25.97 7.10 -44.60
N ALA A 67 26.55 6.93 -45.79
CA ALA A 67 25.98 7.46 -47.03
C ALA A 67 24.57 6.89 -47.30
N GLY A 68 23.63 7.76 -47.68
CA GLY A 68 22.26 7.37 -48.01
C GLY A 68 21.30 7.21 -46.81
N TRP A 69 21.80 7.40 -45.58
CA TRP A 69 21.01 7.30 -44.35
C TRP A 69 20.80 8.68 -43.72
N THR A 70 19.61 8.90 -43.18
CA THR A 70 19.20 10.17 -42.55
C THR A 70 18.70 9.97 -41.12
N ASP A 71 18.91 10.99 -40.31
CA ASP A 71 18.40 11.04 -38.94
C ASP A 71 16.89 11.28 -38.92
N ALA A 72 16.30 11.29 -37.72
CA ALA A 72 14.87 11.43 -37.53
C ALA A 72 14.40 12.90 -37.39
N THR A 73 15.27 13.88 -37.59
CA THR A 73 14.90 15.30 -37.52
C THR A 73 14.00 15.68 -38.71
N SER A 74 13.29 16.81 -38.58
CA SER A 74 12.46 17.34 -39.67
C SER A 74 13.26 17.67 -40.93
N ASP A 75 14.55 17.95 -40.79
CA ASP A 75 15.45 18.28 -41.89
C ASP A 75 16.02 17.03 -42.58
N MET A 76 15.80 15.84 -41.98
CA MET A 76 16.35 14.56 -42.45
C MET A 76 17.85 14.66 -42.76
N ALA A 77 18.61 15.21 -41.83
CA ALA A 77 20.04 15.42 -42.04
C ALA A 77 20.76 14.06 -42.22
N PRO A 78 21.81 14.00 -43.05
CA PRO A 78 22.63 12.78 -43.16
C PRO A 78 23.14 12.33 -41.79
N LEU A 79 23.17 11.02 -41.56
CA LEU A 79 23.74 10.48 -40.32
C LEU A 79 25.20 10.92 -40.17
N ASN A 80 25.61 11.23 -38.95
CA ASN A 80 26.95 11.73 -38.63
C ASN A 80 27.62 10.91 -37.52
N SER A 81 28.94 11.02 -37.44
CA SER A 81 29.79 10.27 -36.51
C SER A 81 29.65 10.70 -35.04
N ALA A 82 29.01 11.83 -34.74
CA ALA A 82 28.75 12.24 -33.36
C ALA A 82 27.61 11.44 -32.71
N ASN A 83 26.67 10.96 -33.53
CA ASN A 83 25.48 10.25 -33.07
C ASN A 83 25.47 8.77 -33.44
N PHE A 84 26.24 8.37 -34.46
CA PHE A 84 26.29 7.01 -34.96
C PHE A 84 27.73 6.55 -35.21
N SER A 85 27.98 5.26 -35.05
CA SER A 85 29.23 4.64 -35.48
C SER A 85 28.94 3.46 -36.41
N VAL A 86 29.88 3.20 -37.32
CA VAL A 86 29.87 1.99 -38.15
C VAL A 86 31.03 1.12 -37.69
N ASN A 87 30.72 -0.05 -37.14
CA ASN A 87 31.73 -1.02 -36.78
C ASN A 87 32.19 -1.77 -38.02
N ALA A 88 33.51 -1.96 -38.15
CA ALA A 88 34.13 -2.46 -39.37
C ALA A 88 33.89 -3.97 -39.62
N THR A 89 33.59 -4.74 -38.57
CA THR A 89 33.39 -6.19 -38.61
C THR A 89 32.40 -6.62 -37.52
N GLY A 90 31.85 -7.83 -37.61
CA GLY A 90 30.87 -8.37 -36.64
C GLY A 90 29.39 -8.16 -37.02
N GLY A 91 29.13 -7.65 -38.23
CA GLY A 91 27.84 -7.70 -38.93
C GLY A 91 27.47 -9.11 -39.38
N ILE A 92 26.35 -9.22 -40.10
CA ILE A 92 25.94 -10.42 -40.83
C ILE A 92 27.04 -10.76 -41.84
N ASP A 93 27.45 -12.03 -41.87
CA ASP A 93 28.59 -12.50 -42.69
C ASP A 93 29.89 -11.69 -42.45
N ASN A 94 30.05 -11.18 -41.23
CA ASN A 94 31.17 -10.37 -40.79
C ASN A 94 31.33 -9.02 -41.52
N SER A 95 30.24 -8.50 -42.10
CA SER A 95 30.16 -7.18 -42.72
C SER A 95 30.21 -6.02 -41.71
N LYS A 96 30.15 -4.78 -42.22
CA LYS A 96 30.02 -3.58 -41.38
C LYS A 96 28.61 -3.46 -40.82
N PHE A 97 28.46 -2.86 -39.64
CA PHE A 97 27.13 -2.63 -39.06
C PHE A 97 27.02 -1.30 -38.30
N LEU A 98 25.81 -0.74 -38.28
CA LEU A 98 25.52 0.55 -37.67
C LEU A 98 25.20 0.40 -36.18
N VAL A 99 25.67 1.35 -35.37
CA VAL A 99 25.34 1.50 -33.95
C VAL A 99 24.91 2.94 -33.67
N GLY A 100 23.76 3.12 -33.02
CA GLY A 100 23.30 4.41 -32.52
C GLY A 100 23.85 4.69 -31.11
N LEU A 101 24.49 5.84 -30.93
CA LEU A 101 25.24 6.17 -29.71
C LEU A 101 24.42 6.96 -28.69
N LYS A 102 23.30 7.57 -29.10
CA LYS A 102 22.49 8.48 -28.28
C LYS A 102 21.14 7.90 -27.91
N ASN A 103 20.60 8.35 -26.78
CA ASN A 103 19.29 7.97 -26.28
C ASN A 103 18.27 9.09 -26.58
N GLU A 104 17.78 9.17 -27.80
CA GLU A 104 16.90 10.24 -28.25
C GLU A 104 15.57 9.72 -28.83
N GLY A 105 14.56 10.60 -28.84
CA GLY A 105 13.20 10.28 -29.30
C GLY A 105 13.02 10.31 -30.82
N ALA A 106 11.77 10.25 -31.28
CA ALA A 106 11.40 10.05 -32.69
C ALA A 106 11.70 11.22 -33.65
N SER A 107 12.18 12.35 -33.11
CA SER A 107 12.54 13.57 -33.84
C SER A 107 13.98 14.03 -33.57
N GLY A 108 14.78 13.22 -32.87
CA GLY A 108 16.16 13.55 -32.49
C GLY A 108 17.18 13.16 -33.56
N ALA A 109 18.31 13.89 -33.59
CA ALA A 109 19.43 13.61 -34.49
C ALA A 109 20.19 12.32 -34.12
N GLY A 110 19.94 11.77 -32.92
CA GLY A 110 20.43 10.48 -32.43
C GLY A 110 19.56 9.27 -32.81
N SER A 111 18.49 9.49 -33.56
CA SER A 111 17.55 8.46 -34.02
C SER A 111 17.61 8.30 -35.54
N ILE A 112 17.31 7.11 -36.05
CA ILE A 112 17.22 6.84 -37.49
C ILE A 112 15.81 7.21 -37.96
N GLY A 113 15.73 7.99 -39.03
CA GLY A 113 14.47 8.35 -39.69
C GLY A 113 14.59 8.27 -41.21
N THR A 114 15.18 7.18 -41.71
CA THR A 114 15.45 7.01 -43.14
C THR A 114 14.23 6.48 -43.88
N GLY A 115 13.88 7.12 -45.00
CA GLY A 115 12.71 6.79 -45.80
C GLY A 115 13.02 6.58 -47.29
N TRP A 116 12.56 5.45 -47.83
CA TRP A 116 12.75 5.03 -49.23
C TRP A 116 11.45 5.09 -50.02
N SER A 117 11.53 5.54 -51.27
CA SER A 117 10.36 5.70 -52.15
C SER A 117 9.77 4.34 -52.55
N ILE A 118 8.45 4.26 -52.50
CA ILE A 118 7.67 3.10 -52.96
C ILE A 118 6.49 3.58 -53.82
N ALA A 119 6.02 2.73 -54.73
CA ALA A 119 4.93 3.03 -55.65
C ALA A 119 3.61 2.42 -55.16
N GLY A 120 2.50 3.10 -55.43
CA GLY A 120 1.16 2.56 -55.18
C GLY A 120 0.84 1.37 -56.10
N GLY A 121 0.08 0.40 -55.59
CA GLY A 121 -0.33 -0.79 -56.35
C GLY A 121 0.73 -1.88 -56.45
N LYS A 122 1.92 -1.65 -55.90
CA LYS A 122 3.03 -2.62 -55.92
C LYS A 122 3.16 -3.35 -54.59
N ARG A 123 3.77 -4.54 -54.63
CA ARG A 123 4.06 -5.35 -53.45
C ARG A 123 5.55 -5.32 -53.16
N TYR A 124 5.89 -5.24 -51.89
CA TYR A 124 7.25 -5.07 -51.41
C TYR A 124 7.61 -6.08 -50.33
N TYR A 125 8.87 -6.45 -50.31
CA TYR A 125 9.53 -7.18 -49.25
C TYR A 125 10.54 -6.27 -48.56
N PHE A 126 10.41 -6.07 -47.25
CA PHE A 126 11.34 -5.30 -46.43
C PHE A 126 11.92 -6.17 -45.31
N ALA A 127 13.24 -6.09 -45.09
CA ALA A 127 13.90 -6.78 -44.00
C ALA A 127 15.14 -6.05 -43.48
N TYR A 128 15.53 -6.36 -42.25
CA TYR A 128 16.77 -5.92 -41.60
C TYR A 128 17.12 -6.84 -40.43
N HIS A 129 18.36 -6.75 -39.96
CA HIS A 129 18.83 -7.46 -38.78
C HIS A 129 19.13 -6.48 -37.65
N VAL A 130 18.82 -6.91 -36.43
CA VAL A 130 19.15 -6.19 -35.20
C VAL A 130 19.70 -7.16 -34.16
N LYS A 131 20.65 -6.71 -33.34
CA LYS A 131 21.15 -7.45 -32.18
C LYS A 131 21.31 -6.54 -30.96
N TYR A 132 21.28 -7.12 -29.77
CA TYR A 132 21.83 -6.45 -28.59
C TYR A 132 23.35 -6.41 -28.63
N LEU A 133 23.93 -5.26 -28.29
CA LEU A 133 25.38 -5.13 -28.12
C LEU A 133 25.85 -5.75 -26.80
N SER A 134 24.97 -5.86 -25.80
CA SER A 134 25.25 -6.58 -24.56
C SER A 134 24.87 -8.06 -24.67
N ALA A 135 25.82 -8.95 -24.37
CA ALA A 135 25.59 -10.40 -24.33
C ALA A 135 24.67 -10.83 -23.17
N SER A 136 24.46 -9.98 -22.15
CA SER A 136 23.58 -10.26 -21.00
C SER A 136 22.13 -9.81 -21.20
N ALA A 137 21.81 -9.14 -22.30
CA ALA A 137 20.43 -8.75 -22.60
C ALA A 137 19.57 -9.98 -22.91
N ALA A 138 18.38 -10.06 -22.30
CA ALA A 138 17.38 -11.09 -22.59
C ALA A 138 16.64 -10.78 -23.90
N ALA A 139 16.05 -11.81 -24.52
CA ALA A 139 15.26 -11.61 -25.73
C ALA A 139 14.01 -10.76 -25.42
N ALA A 140 13.69 -9.80 -26.30
CA ALA A 140 12.50 -8.95 -26.15
C ALA A 140 11.99 -8.41 -27.50
N ASP A 141 10.75 -7.90 -27.47
CA ASP A 141 10.15 -7.12 -28.54
C ASP A 141 10.38 -5.63 -28.29
N GLU A 142 11.24 -5.00 -29.07
CA GLU A 142 11.64 -3.60 -28.91
C GLU A 142 10.65 -2.66 -29.60
N LEU A 143 9.74 -2.10 -28.80
CA LEU A 143 8.63 -1.23 -29.22
C LEU A 143 9.05 0.07 -29.93
N TYR A 144 10.34 0.44 -29.86
CA TYR A 144 10.87 1.70 -30.39
C TYR A 144 11.63 1.53 -31.71
N LEU A 145 11.71 0.29 -32.20
CA LEU A 145 12.31 -0.04 -33.48
C LEU A 145 11.18 -0.37 -34.46
N LYS A 146 10.64 0.68 -35.08
CA LYS A 146 9.43 0.61 -35.91
C LYS A 146 9.68 0.85 -37.39
N VAL A 147 8.84 0.24 -38.20
CA VAL A 147 8.78 0.46 -39.66
C VAL A 147 7.37 0.82 -40.03
N SER A 148 7.20 1.89 -40.81
CA SER A 148 5.89 2.41 -41.20
C SER A 148 5.88 2.91 -42.64
N LEU A 149 4.67 3.08 -43.19
CA LEU A 149 4.44 3.76 -44.45
C LEU A 149 3.91 5.17 -44.19
N THR A 150 4.37 6.15 -44.98
CA THR A 150 3.96 7.56 -44.87
C THR A 150 4.05 8.29 -46.21
N ASN A 151 3.30 9.38 -46.36
CA ASN A 151 3.43 10.32 -47.46
C ASN A 151 4.42 11.46 -47.15
N ASP A 152 4.76 11.63 -45.88
CA ASP A 152 5.72 12.61 -45.41
C ASP A 152 6.70 11.92 -44.46
N LYS A 153 7.93 11.72 -44.92
CA LYS A 153 9.00 11.06 -44.15
C LYS A 153 9.70 12.01 -43.16
N THR A 154 9.45 13.33 -43.24
CA THR A 154 10.04 14.35 -42.36
C THR A 154 9.33 14.45 -41.00
N VAL A 155 8.07 14.02 -40.92
CA VAL A 155 7.25 14.11 -39.68
C VAL A 155 7.26 12.80 -38.91
N SER A 156 7.21 12.89 -37.57
CA SER A 156 7.28 11.73 -36.66
C SER A 156 6.03 10.84 -36.62
N ALA A 157 4.97 11.21 -37.35
CA ALA A 157 3.74 10.43 -37.43
C ALA A 157 3.97 9.11 -38.21
N GLU A 158 3.35 8.03 -37.72
CA GLU A 158 3.46 6.68 -38.29
C GLU A 158 2.05 6.21 -38.71
N PRO A 159 1.50 6.72 -39.83
CA PRO A 159 0.08 6.55 -40.15
C PRO A 159 -0.30 5.11 -40.50
N LEU A 160 0.65 4.32 -41.01
CA LEU A 160 0.49 2.88 -41.18
C LEU A 160 1.74 2.13 -40.72
N ILE A 161 1.66 1.49 -39.56
CA ILE A 161 2.76 0.73 -38.97
C ILE A 161 2.79 -0.68 -39.56
N LEU A 162 3.93 -1.08 -40.14
CA LEU A 162 4.16 -2.43 -40.69
C LEU A 162 4.86 -3.35 -39.69
N ILE A 163 5.83 -2.80 -38.95
CA ILE A 163 6.51 -3.47 -37.84
C ILE A 163 6.36 -2.57 -36.62
N ASN A 164 5.52 -2.99 -35.67
CA ASN A 164 5.20 -2.20 -34.48
C ASN A 164 6.22 -2.37 -33.35
N SER A 165 7.00 -3.46 -33.41
CA SER A 165 8.15 -3.73 -32.55
C SER A 165 9.09 -4.69 -33.26
N SER A 166 10.39 -4.51 -33.07
CA SER A 166 11.39 -5.43 -33.61
C SER A 166 11.68 -6.54 -32.61
N LYS A 167 11.70 -7.79 -33.06
CA LYS A 167 12.21 -8.89 -32.24
C LYS A 167 13.72 -8.80 -32.14
N VAL A 168 14.25 -8.91 -30.94
CA VAL A 168 15.70 -8.97 -30.69
C VAL A 168 15.99 -10.13 -29.73
N ASN A 169 16.69 -11.15 -30.21
CA ASN A 169 17.13 -12.27 -29.39
C ASN A 169 18.23 -11.84 -28.42
N GLY A 170 18.26 -12.46 -27.25
CA GLY A 170 19.32 -12.27 -26.25
C GLY A 170 20.67 -12.87 -26.68
N GLY A 171 21.72 -12.61 -25.90
CA GLY A 171 23.03 -13.22 -26.14
C GLY A 171 23.79 -12.64 -27.35
N SER A 172 23.52 -11.38 -27.73
CA SER A 172 24.12 -10.70 -28.88
C SER A 172 23.92 -11.40 -30.24
N GLN A 173 22.83 -12.16 -30.37
CA GLN A 173 22.48 -12.83 -31.62
C GLN A 173 21.81 -11.85 -32.60
N TRP A 174 22.22 -11.91 -33.86
CA TRP A 174 21.54 -11.20 -34.93
C TRP A 174 20.15 -11.80 -35.18
N THR A 175 19.13 -10.93 -35.14
CA THR A 175 17.73 -11.31 -35.31
C THR A 175 17.16 -10.61 -36.53
N ARG A 176 16.66 -11.41 -37.48
CA ARG A 176 16.01 -10.90 -38.70
C ARG A 176 14.60 -10.44 -38.40
N ASN A 177 14.27 -9.24 -38.84
CA ASN A 177 12.92 -8.69 -38.84
C ASN A 177 12.52 -8.44 -40.29
N GLU A 178 11.36 -8.93 -40.71
CA GLU A 178 10.92 -8.85 -42.10
C GLU A 178 9.41 -8.71 -42.23
N VAL A 179 8.97 -8.07 -43.32
CA VAL A 179 7.57 -7.85 -43.65
C VAL A 179 7.36 -7.84 -45.15
N VAL A 180 6.22 -8.37 -45.58
CA VAL A 180 5.74 -8.32 -46.98
C VAL A 180 4.43 -7.55 -46.98
N PHE A 181 4.32 -6.54 -47.84
CA PHE A 181 3.14 -5.69 -47.88
C PHE A 181 2.81 -5.25 -49.30
N THR A 182 1.52 -5.03 -49.57
CA THR A 182 1.05 -4.41 -50.82
C THR A 182 0.67 -2.97 -50.52
N ASN A 183 1.25 -2.01 -51.26
CA ASN A 183 1.04 -0.59 -51.04
C ASN A 183 -0.25 -0.11 -51.71
N THR A 184 -1.40 -0.39 -51.10
CA THR A 184 -2.73 -0.07 -51.63
C THR A 184 -3.69 0.35 -50.51
N ASN A 185 -4.56 1.33 -50.79
CA ASN A 185 -5.71 1.76 -49.97
C ASN A 185 -5.42 2.11 -48.48
N PRO A 186 -4.99 3.35 -48.18
CA PRO A 186 -4.40 4.33 -49.09
C PRO A 186 -2.99 3.89 -49.51
N ALA A 187 -2.56 4.30 -50.70
CA ALA A 187 -1.17 4.12 -51.10
C ALA A 187 -0.31 5.22 -50.46
N TYR A 188 0.89 4.85 -50.01
CA TYR A 188 1.87 5.75 -49.40
C TYR A 188 3.09 5.93 -50.29
N SER A 189 3.75 7.09 -50.22
CA SER A 189 4.94 7.39 -51.03
C SER A 189 6.25 6.80 -50.49
N PHE A 190 6.33 6.52 -49.18
CA PHE A 190 7.58 6.10 -48.53
C PHE A 190 7.38 4.95 -47.54
N LEU A 191 8.36 4.05 -47.48
CA LEU A 191 8.62 3.18 -46.32
C LEU A 191 9.70 3.83 -45.46
N VAL A 192 9.46 3.96 -44.16
CA VAL A 192 10.37 4.62 -43.21
C VAL A 192 10.74 3.68 -42.07
N ALA A 193 12.05 3.53 -41.84
CA ALA A 193 12.59 2.94 -40.62
C ALA A 193 12.79 4.05 -39.58
N ARG A 194 12.04 3.99 -38.47
CA ARG A 194 12.03 5.03 -37.42
C ARG A 194 12.48 4.43 -36.09
N PHE A 195 13.80 4.34 -35.90
CA PHE A 195 14.43 3.66 -34.76
C PHE A 195 14.99 4.68 -33.77
N ARG A 196 14.57 4.58 -32.50
CA ARG A 196 14.82 5.58 -31.46
C ARG A 196 15.23 4.94 -30.13
N TRP A 197 15.73 5.75 -29.20
CA TRP A 197 16.25 5.30 -27.88
C TRP A 197 17.37 4.25 -27.99
N LEU A 198 18.31 4.49 -28.90
CA LEU A 198 19.30 3.50 -29.31
C LEU A 198 20.39 3.28 -28.26
N SER A 199 20.94 4.36 -27.70
CA SER A 199 21.79 4.37 -26.49
C SER A 199 22.90 3.30 -26.43
N ASN A 200 23.57 3.01 -27.54
CA ASN A 200 24.59 1.96 -27.64
C ASN A 200 24.08 0.56 -27.23
N ARG A 201 22.78 0.30 -27.39
CA ARG A 201 22.13 -0.98 -27.08
C ARG A 201 22.06 -1.91 -28.30
N PHE A 202 21.98 -1.34 -29.50
CA PHE A 202 21.63 -2.07 -30.72
C PHE A 202 22.68 -1.94 -31.81
N GLY A 203 22.92 -3.04 -32.51
CA GLY A 203 23.56 -3.05 -33.83
C GLY A 203 22.54 -3.33 -34.92
N PHE A 204 22.66 -2.68 -36.08
CA PHE A 204 21.78 -2.84 -37.24
C PHE A 204 22.56 -3.16 -38.52
N ASP A 205 22.05 -4.09 -39.32
CA ASP A 205 22.70 -4.55 -40.55
C ASP A 205 21.71 -5.24 -41.51
N GLY A 206 22.13 -5.48 -42.75
CA GLY A 206 21.45 -6.37 -43.70
C GLY A 206 20.08 -5.85 -44.14
N PHE A 207 19.96 -4.54 -44.40
CA PHE A 207 18.70 -3.96 -44.86
C PHE A 207 18.36 -4.39 -46.29
N SER A 208 17.08 -4.55 -46.57
CA SER A 208 16.61 -5.00 -47.88
C SER A 208 15.23 -4.44 -48.15
N LEU A 209 15.04 -3.85 -49.33
CA LEU A 209 13.72 -3.46 -49.84
C LEU A 209 13.64 -3.84 -51.32
N TYR A 210 12.75 -4.76 -51.67
CA TYR A 210 12.55 -5.20 -53.06
C TYR A 210 11.08 -5.07 -53.44
N GLU A 211 10.80 -4.67 -54.68
CA GLU A 211 9.50 -4.97 -55.30
C GLU A 211 9.44 -6.48 -55.55
N VAL A 212 8.31 -7.09 -55.20
CA VAL A 212 8.11 -8.54 -55.29
C VAL A 212 6.81 -8.91 -55.98
N GLU A 213 6.81 -10.06 -56.62
CA GLU A 213 5.63 -10.74 -57.14
C GLU A 213 5.39 -12.02 -56.33
N GLU A 214 4.17 -12.26 -55.86
CA GLU A 214 3.85 -13.51 -55.16
C GLU A 214 3.60 -14.62 -56.17
N LEU A 215 4.38 -15.69 -56.06
CA LEU A 215 4.25 -16.89 -56.86
C LEU A 215 3.34 -17.90 -56.14
N VAL A 216 2.73 -18.79 -56.92
CA VAL A 216 1.95 -19.90 -56.37
C VAL A 216 2.85 -20.83 -55.57
N ASN A 217 2.38 -21.20 -54.37
CA ASN A 217 3.00 -22.18 -53.48
C ASN A 217 1.96 -23.20 -53.01
N THR A 218 2.03 -24.43 -53.53
CA THR A 218 1.05 -25.49 -53.23
C THR A 218 1.44 -26.38 -52.05
N THR A 219 2.64 -26.24 -51.48
CA THR A 219 3.17 -27.18 -50.48
C THR A 219 2.27 -27.36 -49.26
N GLU A 220 1.68 -26.27 -48.74
CA GLU A 220 0.77 -26.35 -47.60
C GLU A 220 -0.58 -26.97 -47.97
N LEU A 221 -1.09 -26.68 -49.17
CA LEU A 221 -2.31 -27.28 -49.69
C LEU A 221 -2.14 -28.79 -49.91
N GLU A 222 -1.01 -29.23 -50.45
CA GLU A 222 -0.64 -30.64 -50.60
C GLU A 222 -0.59 -31.36 -49.25
N ALA A 223 0.03 -30.74 -48.24
CA ALA A 223 0.09 -31.29 -46.89
C ALA A 223 -1.30 -31.39 -46.23
N THR A 224 -2.13 -30.36 -46.38
CA THR A 224 -3.49 -30.33 -45.83
C THR A 224 -4.41 -31.35 -46.54
N ILE A 225 -4.25 -31.54 -47.85
CA ILE A 225 -4.94 -32.60 -48.62
C ILE A 225 -4.52 -33.98 -48.09
N ALA A 226 -3.22 -34.21 -47.88
CA ALA A 226 -2.73 -35.48 -47.36
C ALA A 226 -3.28 -35.78 -45.96
N GLU A 227 -3.36 -34.78 -45.08
CA GLU A 227 -4.02 -34.89 -43.77
C GLU A 227 -5.50 -35.27 -43.90
N ALA A 228 -6.26 -34.52 -44.71
CA ALA A 228 -7.68 -34.77 -44.93
C ALA A 228 -7.93 -36.19 -45.49
N GLN A 229 -7.11 -36.64 -46.44
CA GLN A 229 -7.18 -37.98 -47.01
C GLN A 229 -6.83 -39.07 -45.99
N ALA A 230 -5.86 -38.83 -45.10
CA ALA A 230 -5.51 -39.77 -44.04
C ALA A 230 -6.62 -39.89 -42.97
N LEU A 231 -7.37 -38.82 -42.73
CA LEU A 231 -8.51 -38.80 -41.79
C LEU A 231 -9.80 -39.37 -42.39
N TYR A 232 -9.98 -39.25 -43.72
CA TYR A 232 -11.19 -39.66 -44.40
C TYR A 232 -11.49 -41.16 -44.25
N LYS A 233 -12.72 -41.48 -43.83
CA LYS A 233 -13.24 -42.84 -43.76
C LYS A 233 -14.65 -42.89 -44.34
N ALA A 234 -14.87 -43.79 -45.29
CA ALA A 234 -16.19 -43.99 -45.89
C ALA A 234 -17.21 -44.41 -44.82
N GLY A 235 -18.40 -43.80 -44.85
CA GLY A 235 -19.50 -44.07 -43.91
C GLY A 235 -19.42 -43.34 -42.56
N SER A 236 -18.38 -42.54 -42.31
CA SER A 236 -18.30 -41.64 -41.14
C SER A 236 -19.22 -40.42 -41.30
N ASN A 237 -19.61 -39.80 -40.18
CA ASN A 237 -20.43 -38.58 -40.19
C ASN A 237 -19.68 -37.45 -40.91
N GLY A 238 -20.33 -36.76 -41.84
CA GLY A 238 -19.71 -35.68 -42.63
C GLY A 238 -18.68 -36.14 -43.66
N ALA A 239 -18.55 -37.45 -43.94
CA ALA A 239 -17.59 -37.97 -44.91
C ALA A 239 -17.78 -37.38 -46.33
N GLU A 240 -19.03 -37.23 -46.79
CA GLU A 240 -19.32 -36.64 -48.11
C GLU A 240 -18.83 -35.19 -48.20
N ALA A 241 -19.10 -34.37 -47.18
CA ALA A 241 -18.66 -32.98 -47.14
C ALA A 241 -17.12 -32.85 -47.11
N LEU A 242 -16.44 -33.70 -46.34
CA LEU A 242 -14.97 -33.75 -46.34
C LEU A 242 -14.42 -34.18 -47.71
N LEU A 243 -15.05 -35.17 -48.36
CA LEU A 243 -14.65 -35.61 -49.70
C LEU A 243 -14.81 -34.50 -50.74
N THR A 244 -15.91 -33.73 -50.70
CA THR A 244 -16.12 -32.56 -51.55
C THR A 244 -15.06 -31.48 -51.30
N ALA A 245 -14.71 -31.22 -50.04
CA ALA A 245 -13.66 -30.27 -49.69
C ALA A 245 -12.28 -30.73 -50.19
N ILE A 246 -11.95 -32.03 -50.07
CA ILE A 246 -10.73 -32.63 -50.62
C ILE A 246 -10.69 -32.44 -52.14
N ALA A 247 -11.77 -32.74 -52.86
CA ALA A 247 -11.84 -32.57 -54.31
C ALA A 247 -11.65 -31.11 -54.74
N THR A 248 -12.27 -30.18 -54.00
CA THR A 248 -12.12 -28.73 -54.24
C THR A 248 -10.68 -28.27 -54.01
N ALA A 249 -10.05 -28.73 -52.92
CA ALA A 249 -8.66 -28.44 -52.62
C ALA A 249 -7.70 -29.02 -53.67
N GLN A 250 -7.96 -30.24 -54.16
CA GLN A 250 -7.19 -30.86 -55.24
C GLN A 250 -7.29 -30.07 -56.55
N ALA A 251 -8.47 -29.55 -56.90
CA ALA A 251 -8.63 -28.69 -58.07
C ALA A 251 -7.80 -27.39 -57.95
N ALA A 252 -7.72 -26.82 -56.74
CA ALA A 252 -6.94 -25.61 -56.48
C ALA A 252 -5.42 -25.80 -56.60
N LEU A 253 -4.88 -27.03 -56.60
CA LEU A 253 -3.46 -27.29 -56.89
C LEU A 253 -3.05 -26.84 -58.29
N GLY A 254 -3.99 -26.77 -59.24
CA GLY A 254 -3.76 -26.26 -60.58
C GLY A 254 -3.95 -24.74 -60.74
N SER A 255 -4.30 -24.03 -59.68
CA SER A 255 -4.55 -22.58 -59.75
C SER A 255 -3.26 -21.78 -59.98
N SER A 256 -3.34 -20.77 -60.84
CA SER A 256 -2.29 -19.77 -61.02
C SER A 256 -2.37 -18.61 -60.00
N SER A 257 -3.36 -18.63 -59.09
CA SER A 257 -3.63 -17.58 -58.10
C SER A 257 -3.18 -18.00 -56.70
N PRO A 258 -2.17 -17.35 -56.10
CA PRO A 258 -1.76 -17.62 -54.71
C PRO A 258 -2.90 -17.41 -53.70
N ALA A 259 -3.83 -16.49 -53.98
CA ALA A 259 -4.97 -16.20 -53.12
C ALA A 259 -5.99 -17.35 -53.11
N GLU A 260 -6.25 -17.98 -54.26
CA GLU A 260 -7.16 -19.13 -54.36
C GLU A 260 -6.58 -20.36 -53.63
N VAL A 261 -5.27 -20.60 -53.75
CA VAL A 261 -4.59 -21.68 -53.02
C VAL A 261 -4.70 -21.49 -51.51
N LYS A 262 -4.44 -20.28 -51.00
CA LYS A 262 -4.59 -19.95 -49.57
C LYS A 262 -6.04 -20.11 -49.08
N ALA A 263 -7.02 -19.68 -49.88
CA ALA A 263 -8.43 -19.86 -49.56
C ALA A 263 -8.83 -21.35 -49.50
N ALA A 264 -8.29 -22.18 -50.41
CA ALA A 264 -8.52 -23.62 -50.42
C ALA A 264 -7.93 -24.32 -49.19
N VAL A 265 -6.73 -23.92 -48.73
CA VAL A 265 -6.15 -24.41 -47.47
C VAL A 265 -7.08 -24.12 -46.29
N ALA A 266 -7.54 -22.87 -46.16
CA ALA A 266 -8.41 -22.45 -45.07
C ALA A 266 -9.75 -23.22 -45.08
N ALA A 267 -10.37 -23.35 -46.26
CA ALA A 267 -11.61 -24.09 -46.43
C ALA A 267 -11.45 -25.57 -46.08
N LEU A 268 -10.37 -26.22 -46.52
CA LEU A 268 -10.12 -27.62 -46.22
C LEU A 268 -9.82 -27.85 -44.74
N ARG A 269 -9.04 -26.98 -44.08
CA ARG A 269 -8.82 -27.04 -42.62
C ARG A 269 -10.13 -26.94 -41.84
N ASN A 270 -11.04 -26.06 -42.26
CA ASN A 270 -12.34 -25.95 -41.64
C ASN A 270 -13.16 -27.25 -41.82
N ALA A 271 -13.16 -27.82 -43.03
CA ALA A 271 -13.82 -29.10 -43.30
C ALA A 271 -13.23 -30.26 -42.49
N ILE A 272 -11.90 -30.34 -42.34
CA ILE A 272 -11.22 -31.31 -41.48
C ILE A 272 -11.72 -31.16 -40.03
N ARG A 273 -11.75 -29.94 -39.50
CA ARG A 273 -12.21 -29.67 -38.13
C ARG A 273 -13.66 -30.08 -37.93
N THR A 274 -14.56 -29.73 -38.86
CA THR A 274 -15.97 -30.13 -38.80
C THR A 274 -16.11 -31.65 -38.83
N TYR A 275 -15.39 -32.33 -39.72
CA TYR A 275 -15.39 -33.79 -39.81
C TYR A 275 -14.90 -34.44 -38.52
N GLN A 276 -13.81 -33.94 -37.93
CA GLN A 276 -13.31 -34.42 -36.65
C GLN A 276 -14.37 -34.26 -35.56
N LEU A 277 -14.97 -33.08 -35.40
CA LEU A 277 -16.00 -32.82 -34.38
C LEU A 277 -17.19 -33.79 -34.50
N LEU A 278 -17.69 -34.05 -35.72
CA LEU A 278 -18.80 -34.97 -35.98
C LEU A 278 -18.51 -36.45 -35.66
N ASN A 279 -17.23 -36.81 -35.55
CA ASN A 279 -16.77 -38.17 -35.27
C ASN A 279 -16.03 -38.29 -33.92
N ALA A 280 -16.02 -37.24 -33.11
CA ALA A 280 -15.47 -37.28 -31.75
C ALA A 280 -16.31 -38.18 -30.85
N SER A 281 -15.66 -38.90 -29.95
CA SER A 281 -16.32 -39.79 -28.99
C SER A 281 -15.49 -39.92 -27.70
N PRO A 282 -16.02 -40.52 -26.63
CA PRO A 282 -15.25 -40.86 -25.43
C PRO A 282 -13.96 -41.65 -25.69
N ASP A 283 -13.97 -42.54 -26.69
CA ASP A 283 -12.81 -43.35 -27.07
C ASP A 283 -11.83 -42.61 -27.99
N LYS A 284 -12.26 -41.49 -28.59
CA LYS A 284 -11.50 -40.67 -29.53
C LYS A 284 -11.83 -39.18 -29.32
N PRO A 285 -11.43 -38.60 -28.17
CA PRO A 285 -11.68 -37.20 -27.90
C PRO A 285 -10.85 -36.28 -28.80
N ILE A 286 -11.31 -35.03 -28.93
CA ILE A 286 -10.54 -33.96 -29.56
C ILE A 286 -9.98 -33.05 -28.48
N ASP A 287 -8.69 -32.76 -28.56
CA ASP A 287 -8.05 -31.78 -27.69
C ASP A 287 -8.58 -30.36 -27.98
N ALA A 288 -9.25 -29.80 -26.99
CA ALA A 288 -9.80 -28.45 -26.99
C ALA A 288 -9.03 -27.51 -26.03
N THR A 289 -7.85 -27.92 -25.55
CA THR A 289 -7.05 -27.18 -24.57
C THR A 289 -6.61 -25.80 -25.09
N HIS A 290 -6.45 -25.65 -26.40
CA HIS A 290 -6.15 -24.37 -27.04
C HIS A 290 -7.22 -23.28 -26.82
N LEU A 291 -8.42 -23.65 -26.38
CA LEU A 291 -9.48 -22.70 -26.01
C LEU A 291 -9.28 -22.13 -24.60
N ILE A 292 -8.42 -22.76 -23.78
CA ILE A 292 -7.98 -22.23 -22.50
C ILE A 292 -6.80 -21.30 -22.75
N VAL A 293 -6.88 -20.05 -22.30
CA VAL A 293 -5.76 -19.12 -22.32
C VAL A 293 -4.80 -19.49 -21.21
N ASN A 294 -3.53 -19.68 -21.56
CA ASN A 294 -2.44 -19.97 -20.61
C ASN A 294 -2.77 -21.17 -19.69
N PRO A 295 -3.03 -22.37 -20.25
CA PRO A 295 -3.48 -23.54 -19.49
C PRO A 295 -2.40 -24.15 -18.58
N SER A 296 -1.13 -23.89 -18.87
CA SER A 296 0.04 -24.47 -18.19
C SER A 296 0.97 -23.44 -17.55
N PHE A 297 0.56 -22.16 -17.51
CA PHE A 297 1.35 -21.07 -16.93
C PHE A 297 2.81 -21.00 -17.41
N ASP A 298 3.10 -21.42 -18.65
CA ASP A 298 4.46 -21.60 -19.21
C ASP A 298 5.32 -20.33 -19.19
N GLN A 299 4.68 -19.16 -19.09
CA GLN A 299 5.35 -17.85 -19.02
C GLN A 299 5.38 -17.25 -17.60
N ASN A 300 4.91 -17.99 -16.58
CA ASN A 300 4.70 -17.51 -15.22
C ASN A 300 3.82 -16.25 -15.14
N THR A 301 2.84 -16.11 -16.04
CA THR A 301 1.93 -14.96 -16.08
C THR A 301 0.50 -15.37 -15.73
N PRO A 302 -0.35 -14.44 -15.24
CA PRO A 302 -1.74 -14.72 -14.91
C PRO A 302 -2.71 -14.60 -16.10
N GLN A 303 -2.19 -14.49 -17.34
CA GLN A 303 -2.98 -14.07 -18.49
C GLN A 303 -4.22 -14.95 -18.70
N GLY A 304 -5.39 -14.33 -18.83
CA GLY A 304 -6.67 -15.01 -19.06
C GLY A 304 -7.37 -15.54 -17.81
N TRP A 305 -6.76 -15.45 -16.62
CA TRP A 305 -7.32 -15.95 -15.37
C TRP A 305 -7.70 -14.83 -14.40
N LYS A 306 -8.75 -15.05 -13.60
CA LYS A 306 -9.17 -14.19 -12.48
C LYS A 306 -8.99 -14.91 -11.15
N GLY A 307 -8.80 -14.16 -10.06
CA GLY A 307 -8.60 -14.73 -8.72
C GLY A 307 -7.31 -15.53 -8.58
N ILE A 308 -6.24 -15.08 -9.23
CA ILE A 308 -4.96 -15.80 -9.34
C ILE A 308 -4.19 -15.86 -8.01
N GLY A 309 -3.52 -16.98 -7.77
CA GLY A 309 -2.58 -17.18 -6.66
C GLY A 309 -1.17 -16.72 -7.03
N VAL A 310 -0.19 -17.16 -6.25
CA VAL A 310 1.23 -16.93 -6.57
C VAL A 310 1.61 -17.83 -7.74
N ILE A 311 2.13 -17.25 -8.82
CA ILE A 311 2.65 -18.02 -9.96
C ILE A 311 4.18 -18.00 -9.90
N ASN A 312 4.77 -19.19 -9.87
CA ASN A 312 6.20 -19.40 -10.00
C ASN A 312 6.46 -20.84 -10.43
N TYR A 313 7.59 -21.15 -11.06
CA TYR A 313 7.90 -22.52 -11.52
C TYR A 313 6.77 -23.14 -12.36
N HIS A 314 6.07 -22.32 -13.16
CA HIS A 314 4.95 -22.72 -14.02
C HIS A 314 3.75 -23.33 -13.27
N VAL A 315 3.65 -23.14 -11.96
CA VAL A 315 2.54 -23.64 -11.14
C VAL A 315 1.87 -22.49 -10.38
N VAL A 316 0.59 -22.66 -10.05
CA VAL A 316 -0.18 -21.68 -9.27
C VAL A 316 -0.35 -22.18 -7.84
N GLU A 317 0.04 -21.35 -6.87
CA GLU A 317 -0.02 -21.64 -5.44
C GLU A 317 -1.03 -20.76 -4.71
N PHE A 318 -1.79 -21.39 -3.81
CA PHE A 318 -2.57 -20.74 -2.77
C PHE A 318 -2.13 -21.28 -1.41
N TYR A 319 -1.71 -20.39 -0.52
CA TYR A 319 -1.24 -20.71 0.82
C TYR A 319 -2.07 -19.96 1.87
N GLU A 320 -2.57 -20.69 2.88
CA GLU A 320 -3.29 -20.19 4.07
C GLU A 320 -4.42 -19.18 3.77
N ARG A 321 -5.15 -19.40 2.66
CA ARG A 321 -6.25 -18.52 2.24
C ARG A 321 -7.36 -19.27 1.53
N THR A 322 -8.54 -18.68 1.54
CA THR A 322 -9.63 -19.04 0.64
C THR A 322 -9.38 -18.43 -0.74
N PHE A 323 -9.93 -19.03 -1.80
CA PHE A 323 -9.73 -18.54 -3.16
C PHE A 323 -10.80 -19.05 -4.13
N ALA A 324 -10.96 -18.33 -5.24
CA ALA A 324 -11.79 -18.74 -6.37
C ALA A 324 -11.12 -18.29 -7.68
N MET A 325 -10.24 -19.14 -8.21
CA MET A 325 -9.54 -18.89 -9.45
C MET A 325 -10.35 -19.40 -10.63
N GLN A 326 -10.52 -18.60 -11.69
CA GLN A 326 -11.38 -18.97 -12.80
C GLN A 326 -11.01 -18.32 -14.14
N GLN A 327 -11.45 -18.96 -15.23
CA GLN A 327 -11.42 -18.45 -16.60
C GLN A 327 -12.76 -18.70 -17.29
N LYS A 328 -13.18 -17.75 -18.14
CA LYS A 328 -14.35 -17.89 -19.01
C LYS A 328 -13.91 -18.24 -20.43
N ILE A 329 -14.53 -19.25 -21.01
CA ILE A 329 -14.28 -19.75 -22.36
C ILE A 329 -15.58 -19.59 -23.16
N THR A 330 -15.47 -19.04 -24.37
CA THR A 330 -16.61 -18.82 -25.29
C THR A 330 -16.31 -19.47 -26.64
N GLY A 331 -17.34 -19.67 -27.46
CA GLY A 331 -17.17 -20.26 -28.81
C GLY A 331 -16.85 -21.75 -28.79
N LEU A 332 -17.18 -22.46 -27.71
CA LEU A 332 -17.04 -23.92 -27.65
C LEU A 332 -18.09 -24.60 -28.54
N PRO A 333 -17.71 -25.63 -29.31
CA PRO A 333 -18.67 -26.54 -29.93
C PRO A 333 -19.69 -27.11 -28.93
N ALA A 334 -20.93 -27.33 -29.39
CA ALA A 334 -21.92 -28.01 -28.57
C ALA A 334 -21.53 -29.48 -28.36
N GLY A 335 -21.65 -29.98 -27.14
CA GLY A 335 -21.42 -31.38 -26.80
C GLY A 335 -20.88 -31.59 -25.39
N LYS A 336 -20.23 -32.74 -25.19
CA LYS A 336 -19.66 -33.16 -23.91
C LYS A 336 -18.18 -32.84 -23.86
N TYR A 337 -17.74 -32.44 -22.67
CA TYR A 337 -16.35 -32.13 -22.38
C TYR A 337 -15.88 -32.84 -21.11
N VAL A 338 -14.56 -33.04 -21.05
CA VAL A 338 -13.85 -33.44 -19.85
C VAL A 338 -12.78 -32.39 -19.58
N LEU A 339 -12.75 -31.87 -18.34
CA LEU A 339 -11.71 -30.96 -17.87
C LEU A 339 -10.75 -31.75 -16.99
N ARG A 340 -9.45 -31.58 -17.21
CA ARG A 340 -8.40 -32.15 -16.36
C ARG A 340 -7.50 -31.05 -15.83
N VAL A 341 -6.95 -31.27 -14.64
CA VAL A 341 -5.90 -30.44 -14.03
C VAL A 341 -4.93 -31.36 -13.30
N GLN A 342 -3.66 -30.99 -13.20
CA GLN A 342 -2.75 -31.62 -12.24
C GLN A 342 -2.66 -30.74 -11.01
N GLY A 343 -3.06 -31.25 -9.85
CA GLY A 343 -3.07 -30.42 -8.66
C GLY A 343 -3.46 -31.16 -7.40
N PHE A 344 -2.97 -30.64 -6.27
CA PHE A 344 -3.21 -31.22 -4.96
C PHE A 344 -3.60 -30.17 -3.93
N GLU A 345 -4.20 -30.67 -2.84
CA GLU A 345 -4.37 -29.95 -1.60
C GLU A 345 -3.60 -30.65 -0.47
N ARG A 346 -2.99 -29.84 0.39
CA ARG A 346 -2.52 -30.18 1.72
C ARG A 346 -3.36 -29.39 2.74
N PRO A 347 -4.26 -30.05 3.50
CA PRO A 347 -5.19 -29.32 4.36
C PRO A 347 -4.53 -28.51 5.49
N LYS A 348 -3.36 -28.94 5.99
CA LYS A 348 -2.62 -28.34 7.12
C LYS A 348 -1.11 -28.51 6.95
N ALA A 349 -0.32 -28.06 7.93
CA ALA A 349 1.11 -28.31 7.97
C ALA A 349 1.47 -29.79 7.75
N ASN A 350 2.61 -30.04 7.12
CA ASN A 350 3.05 -31.38 6.72
C ASN A 350 3.28 -32.28 7.96
N ASP A 351 2.41 -33.26 8.16
CA ASP A 351 2.45 -34.23 9.27
C ASP A 351 2.76 -35.65 8.78
N ALA A 352 3.44 -35.76 7.63
CA ALA A 352 3.68 -37.03 6.93
C ALA A 352 2.38 -37.79 6.57
N GLY A 353 1.27 -37.06 6.35
CA GLY A 353 0.01 -37.59 5.83
C GLY A 353 -0.76 -38.44 6.83
N ALA A 354 -0.78 -38.08 8.12
CA ALA A 354 -1.41 -38.90 9.16
C ALA A 354 -2.90 -39.15 8.88
N ALA A 355 -3.65 -38.10 8.54
CA ALA A 355 -5.08 -38.19 8.21
C ALA A 355 -5.33 -38.97 6.89
N TYR A 356 -4.47 -38.78 5.89
CA TYR A 356 -4.55 -39.51 4.63
C TYR A 356 -4.37 -41.03 4.84
N LYS A 357 -3.35 -41.44 5.61
CA LYS A 357 -3.10 -42.85 5.97
C LYS A 357 -4.23 -43.46 6.79
N ALA A 358 -4.93 -42.65 7.59
CA ALA A 358 -6.09 -43.07 8.37
C ALA A 358 -7.42 -43.06 7.56
N GLY A 359 -7.42 -42.53 6.33
CA GLY A 359 -8.63 -42.38 5.52
C GLY A 359 -9.60 -41.30 6.01
N THR A 360 -9.15 -40.38 6.87
CA THR A 360 -9.97 -39.31 7.48
C THR A 360 -9.70 -37.93 6.89
N GLU A 361 -8.81 -37.83 5.91
CA GLU A 361 -8.51 -36.57 5.24
C GLU A 361 -9.71 -36.08 4.40
N THR A 362 -10.03 -34.79 4.52
CA THR A 362 -11.03 -34.12 3.71
C THR A 362 -10.34 -33.10 2.81
N ILE A 363 -10.57 -33.19 1.50
CA ILE A 363 -10.07 -32.23 0.52
C ILE A 363 -11.13 -31.17 0.26
N ALA A 364 -10.82 -29.91 0.57
CA ALA A 364 -11.72 -28.78 0.43
C ALA A 364 -11.72 -28.23 -1.02
N ALA A 365 -10.55 -28.10 -1.63
CA ALA A 365 -10.36 -27.50 -2.95
C ALA A 365 -11.07 -28.30 -4.04
N ARG A 366 -11.87 -27.59 -4.84
CA ARG A 366 -12.69 -28.16 -5.91
C ARG A 366 -12.26 -27.62 -7.27
N LEU A 367 -11.93 -28.53 -8.19
CA LEU A 367 -11.96 -28.25 -9.62
C LEU A 367 -13.43 -28.14 -10.04
N PHE A 368 -13.78 -27.09 -10.77
CA PHE A 368 -15.14 -26.85 -11.22
C PHE A 368 -15.23 -26.43 -12.68
N ALA A 369 -16.39 -26.71 -13.28
CA ALA A 369 -16.79 -26.26 -14.60
C ALA A 369 -18.29 -25.95 -14.61
N LYS A 370 -18.65 -24.74 -15.04
CA LYS A 370 -20.04 -24.25 -15.09
C LYS A 370 -20.35 -23.67 -16.46
N SER A 371 -21.23 -24.35 -17.21
CA SER A 371 -21.86 -23.78 -18.39
C SER A 371 -22.99 -22.84 -17.99
N THR A 372 -23.30 -21.86 -18.85
CA THR A 372 -24.46 -20.97 -18.69
C THR A 372 -25.81 -21.69 -18.65
N ARG A 373 -25.95 -22.84 -19.32
CA ARG A 373 -27.24 -23.56 -19.44
C ARG A 373 -27.30 -24.89 -18.71
N PHE A 374 -26.16 -25.41 -18.24
CA PHE A 374 -26.09 -26.69 -17.52
C PHE A 374 -25.62 -26.50 -16.09
N ALA A 375 -25.94 -27.49 -15.24
CA ALA A 375 -25.52 -27.47 -13.85
C ALA A 375 -23.98 -27.47 -13.73
N GLU A 376 -23.49 -26.84 -12.66
CA GLU A 376 -22.06 -26.86 -12.36
C GLU A 376 -21.60 -28.29 -12.03
N ARG A 377 -20.45 -28.67 -12.56
CA ARG A 377 -19.75 -29.90 -12.23
C ARG A 377 -18.58 -29.55 -11.31
N VAL A 378 -18.39 -30.34 -10.25
CA VAL A 378 -17.30 -30.16 -9.28
C VAL A 378 -16.68 -31.50 -8.92
N THR A 379 -15.38 -31.52 -8.66
CA THR A 379 -14.65 -32.70 -8.14
C THR A 379 -13.54 -32.23 -7.18
N PRO A 380 -13.24 -32.93 -6.07
CA PRO A 380 -12.11 -32.56 -5.22
C PRO A 380 -10.78 -32.69 -5.96
N LEU A 381 -9.80 -31.85 -5.59
CA LEU A 381 -8.41 -32.08 -5.99
C LEU A 381 -7.83 -33.34 -5.32
N ALA A 382 -6.64 -33.75 -5.75
CA ALA A 382 -5.94 -34.86 -5.11
C ALA A 382 -5.38 -34.46 -3.74
N SER A 383 -5.20 -35.42 -2.84
CA SER A 383 -4.36 -35.22 -1.66
C SER A 383 -2.89 -35.10 -2.06
N LEU A 384 -2.14 -34.17 -1.46
CA LEU A 384 -0.68 -34.12 -1.58
C LEU A 384 -0.04 -35.47 -1.24
N TYR A 385 -0.59 -36.17 -0.24
CA TYR A 385 -0.02 -37.40 0.31
C TYR A 385 -0.30 -38.65 -0.55
N LYS A 386 -1.03 -38.50 -1.66
CA LYS A 386 -1.30 -39.59 -2.63
C LYS A 386 -0.02 -40.16 -3.26
N HIS A 387 1.02 -39.34 -3.40
CA HIS A 387 2.26 -39.73 -4.06
C HIS A 387 3.46 -39.36 -3.18
N GLY A 388 4.39 -40.31 -2.99
CA GLY A 388 5.66 -40.06 -2.33
C GLY A 388 6.64 -39.34 -3.27
N TYR A 389 7.47 -38.47 -2.70
CA TYR A 389 8.53 -37.73 -3.39
C TYR A 389 9.76 -37.55 -2.50
N THR A 390 10.93 -37.97 -2.98
CA THR A 390 12.20 -37.92 -2.24
C THR A 390 13.26 -37.03 -2.90
N GLY A 391 12.88 -36.24 -3.91
CA GLY A 391 13.78 -35.30 -4.59
C GLY A 391 14.02 -34.00 -3.81
N SER A 392 14.75 -33.08 -4.42
CA SER A 392 15.01 -31.74 -3.83
C SER A 392 13.71 -30.99 -3.57
N GLY A 393 13.60 -30.35 -2.40
CA GLY A 393 12.35 -29.70 -1.96
C GLY A 393 11.29 -30.67 -1.43
N SER A 394 11.68 -31.88 -1.04
CA SER A 394 10.86 -32.83 -0.28
C SER A 394 10.89 -32.55 1.22
N GLN A 395 9.76 -32.80 1.90
CA GLN A 395 9.70 -32.87 3.37
C GLN A 395 8.83 -34.06 3.78
N SER A 396 9.33 -34.88 4.71
CA SER A 396 8.65 -36.09 5.20
C SER A 396 8.27 -37.08 4.09
N GLY A 397 9.02 -37.10 2.98
CA GLY A 397 8.77 -37.98 1.84
C GLY A 397 7.69 -37.48 0.87
N TYR A 398 7.33 -36.20 0.92
CA TYR A 398 6.32 -35.58 0.05
C TYR A 398 6.81 -34.25 -0.53
N VAL A 399 6.19 -33.79 -1.61
CA VAL A 399 6.46 -32.48 -2.21
C VAL A 399 6.25 -31.35 -1.17
N HIS A 400 7.20 -30.42 -1.06
CA HIS A 400 7.16 -29.33 -0.07
C HIS A 400 7.62 -27.97 -0.62
N SER A 401 7.74 -27.82 -1.95
CA SER A 401 8.02 -26.53 -2.59
C SER A 401 7.42 -26.48 -3.99
N MET A 402 7.21 -25.29 -4.54
CA MET A 402 6.70 -25.10 -5.91
C MET A 402 7.65 -25.71 -6.95
N ALA A 403 8.97 -25.54 -6.82
CA ALA A 403 9.96 -26.14 -7.71
C ALA A 403 9.93 -27.68 -7.69
N ALA A 404 9.73 -28.28 -6.51
CA ALA A 404 9.55 -29.72 -6.38
C ALA A 404 8.24 -30.19 -7.05
N ALA A 405 7.17 -29.39 -6.91
CA ALA A 405 5.88 -29.67 -7.53
C ALA A 405 5.97 -29.63 -9.06
N GLU A 406 6.58 -28.60 -9.64
CA GLU A 406 6.86 -28.49 -11.09
C GLU A 406 7.61 -29.72 -11.59
N THR A 407 8.74 -30.03 -10.97
CA THR A 407 9.59 -31.16 -11.36
C THR A 407 8.82 -32.48 -11.30
N PHE A 408 8.04 -32.68 -10.24
CA PHE A 408 7.32 -33.93 -10.04
C PHE A 408 6.11 -34.07 -10.98
N MET A 409 5.35 -32.99 -11.20
CA MET A 409 4.18 -32.97 -12.09
C MET A 409 4.56 -33.03 -13.57
N GLY A 410 5.75 -32.54 -13.95
CA GLY A 410 6.27 -32.60 -15.33
C GLY A 410 6.71 -33.99 -15.80
N GLY A 411 6.70 -35.01 -14.93
CA GLY A 411 7.03 -36.39 -15.29
C GLY A 411 5.94 -37.11 -16.10
N ALA A 412 6.33 -38.14 -16.87
CA ALA A 412 5.42 -38.91 -17.73
C ALA A 412 4.28 -39.64 -16.98
N SER A 413 4.39 -39.81 -15.66
CA SER A 413 3.39 -40.46 -14.81
C SER A 413 2.20 -39.57 -14.42
N ARG A 414 2.26 -38.25 -14.72
CA ARG A 414 1.18 -37.26 -14.46
C ARG A 414 0.60 -37.36 -13.04
N PRO A 415 1.43 -37.24 -11.99
CA PRO A 415 0.93 -37.31 -10.62
C PRO A 415 -0.10 -36.21 -10.37
N TYR A 416 -1.03 -36.49 -9.47
CA TYR A 416 -2.11 -35.58 -9.08
C TYR A 416 -3.06 -35.15 -10.21
N GLU A 417 -3.15 -35.91 -11.30
CA GLU A 417 -4.18 -35.68 -12.32
C GLU A 417 -5.58 -35.90 -11.73
N VAL A 418 -6.43 -34.90 -11.91
CA VAL A 418 -7.83 -34.87 -11.49
C VAL A 418 -8.68 -34.67 -12.73
N GLU A 419 -9.70 -35.50 -12.87
CA GLU A 419 -10.63 -35.47 -14.00
C GLU A 419 -12.01 -35.00 -13.53
N LEU A 420 -12.58 -34.06 -14.28
CA LEU A 420 -13.94 -33.58 -14.15
C LEU A 420 -14.73 -33.92 -15.42
N PRO A 421 -15.46 -35.05 -15.44
CA PRO A 421 -16.21 -35.50 -16.60
C PRO A 421 -17.64 -34.93 -16.65
N GLU A 422 -18.36 -35.25 -17.74
CA GLU A 422 -19.77 -34.94 -17.94
C GLU A 422 -20.08 -33.44 -17.94
N ILE A 423 -19.18 -32.62 -18.51
CA ILE A 423 -19.42 -31.20 -18.72
C ILE A 423 -20.23 -31.06 -20.01
N MET A 424 -21.44 -30.51 -19.93
CA MET A 424 -22.29 -30.28 -21.10
C MET A 424 -22.26 -28.81 -21.51
N VAL A 425 -22.14 -28.57 -22.81
CA VAL A 425 -22.09 -27.23 -23.42
C VAL A 425 -23.02 -27.20 -24.63
N GLN A 426 -23.87 -26.20 -24.73
CA GLN A 426 -24.69 -25.91 -25.91
C GLN A 426 -24.05 -24.78 -26.73
N GLU A 427 -24.41 -24.67 -28.01
CA GLU A 427 -24.02 -23.55 -28.86
C GLU A 427 -24.37 -22.20 -28.21
N GLY A 428 -23.39 -21.30 -28.19
CA GLY A 428 -23.50 -19.98 -27.56
C GLY A 428 -23.27 -19.96 -26.05
N ASP A 429 -23.03 -21.11 -25.40
CA ASP A 429 -22.71 -21.13 -23.97
C ASP A 429 -21.36 -20.50 -23.65
N THR A 430 -21.27 -19.93 -22.45
CA THR A 430 -19.98 -19.58 -21.83
C THR A 430 -19.66 -20.62 -20.78
N LEU A 431 -18.52 -21.30 -20.92
CA LEU A 431 -18.01 -22.24 -19.93
C LEU A 431 -17.06 -21.51 -18.98
N THR A 432 -17.38 -21.50 -17.69
CA THR A 432 -16.47 -21.01 -16.64
C THR A 432 -15.78 -22.19 -15.98
N ILE A 433 -14.45 -22.24 -16.04
CA ILE A 433 -13.64 -23.30 -15.41
C ILE A 433 -12.74 -22.71 -14.32
N GLY A 434 -12.34 -23.52 -13.35
CA GLY A 434 -11.42 -23.04 -12.31
C GLY A 434 -11.23 -23.98 -11.13
N VAL A 435 -10.51 -23.50 -10.12
CA VAL A 435 -10.35 -24.16 -8.83
C VAL A 435 -10.74 -23.18 -7.72
N ARG A 436 -11.48 -23.64 -6.73
CA ARG A 436 -11.88 -22.82 -5.58
C ARG A 436 -11.82 -23.58 -4.26
N SER A 437 -11.64 -22.84 -3.18
CA SER A 437 -11.74 -23.32 -1.80
C SER A 437 -12.25 -22.21 -0.88
N ASP A 438 -13.22 -22.52 -0.03
CA ASP A 438 -13.71 -21.68 1.07
C ASP A 438 -13.04 -22.04 2.42
N PHE A 439 -12.07 -22.94 2.39
CA PHE A 439 -11.35 -23.42 3.56
C PHE A 439 -9.99 -22.73 3.73
N THR A 440 -9.61 -22.43 4.97
CA THR A 440 -8.27 -21.97 5.34
C THR A 440 -7.92 -22.39 6.76
N GLN A 441 -6.64 -22.69 7.00
CA GLN A 441 -6.03 -22.85 8.32
C GLN A 441 -4.50 -22.79 8.18
N ALA A 442 -3.78 -22.80 9.31
CA ALA A 442 -2.32 -22.82 9.32
C ALA A 442 -1.75 -24.04 8.56
N GLY A 443 -0.82 -23.78 7.65
CA GLY A 443 -0.17 -24.74 6.76
C GLY A 443 -1.04 -25.24 5.60
N TYR A 444 -2.23 -24.69 5.39
CA TYR A 444 -3.08 -24.98 4.23
C TYR A 444 -2.37 -24.62 2.92
N TRP A 445 -2.31 -25.55 1.98
CA TRP A 445 -1.57 -25.36 0.74
C TRP A 445 -2.26 -26.05 -0.43
N VAL A 446 -2.56 -25.30 -1.48
CA VAL A 446 -3.10 -25.82 -2.74
C VAL A 446 -2.19 -25.39 -3.87
N LEU A 447 -1.89 -26.32 -4.76
CA LEU A 447 -1.06 -26.06 -5.93
C LEU A 447 -1.58 -26.84 -7.13
N PHE A 448 -1.66 -26.19 -8.28
CA PHE A 448 -2.11 -26.83 -9.51
C PHE A 448 -1.54 -26.17 -10.77
N ASP A 449 -1.57 -26.93 -11.85
CA ASP A 449 -1.11 -26.56 -13.20
C ASP A 449 -1.77 -27.48 -14.26
N ASN A 450 -1.52 -27.18 -15.53
CA ASN A 450 -1.70 -28.05 -16.68
C ASN A 450 -3.17 -28.42 -16.90
N PHE A 451 -4.00 -27.38 -17.03
CA PHE A 451 -5.39 -27.51 -17.40
C PHE A 451 -5.52 -28.07 -18.82
N ARG A 452 -6.40 -29.05 -19.01
CA ARG A 452 -6.70 -29.60 -20.33
C ARG A 452 -8.18 -29.78 -20.52
N LEU A 453 -8.65 -29.46 -21.72
CA LEU A 453 -10.04 -29.60 -22.08
C LEU A 453 -10.14 -30.54 -23.28
N GLU A 454 -10.99 -31.54 -23.18
CA GLU A 454 -11.22 -32.51 -24.26
C GLU A 454 -12.70 -32.54 -24.63
N TYR A 455 -12.99 -32.44 -25.93
CA TYR A 455 -14.31 -32.62 -26.51
C TYR A 455 -14.57 -34.10 -26.79
N GLN A 456 -15.65 -34.63 -26.23
CA GLN A 456 -16.01 -36.05 -26.27
C GLN A 456 -17.11 -36.36 -27.30
N GLY A 457 -17.50 -35.41 -28.14
CA GLY A 457 -18.62 -35.54 -29.08
C GLY A 457 -19.93 -34.94 -28.58
N GLU A 458 -20.98 -35.02 -29.39
CA GLU A 458 -22.32 -34.56 -29.01
C GLU A 458 -22.93 -35.43 -27.90
N PHE A 459 -23.64 -34.81 -26.95
CA PHE A 459 -24.49 -35.56 -26.02
C PHE A 459 -25.76 -36.06 -26.72
N THR A 460 -26.18 -37.26 -26.33
CA THR A 460 -27.42 -37.89 -26.78
C THR A 460 -28.66 -37.21 -26.21
N THR A 461 -29.82 -37.44 -26.82
CA THR A 461 -31.12 -36.96 -26.29
C THR A 461 -31.41 -37.54 -24.90
N GLY A 462 -30.94 -38.77 -24.62
CA GLY A 462 -31.07 -39.39 -23.29
C GLY A 462 -30.23 -38.70 -22.22
N GLU A 463 -28.98 -38.35 -22.52
CA GLU A 463 -28.13 -37.58 -21.59
C GLU A 463 -28.69 -36.17 -21.33
N LEU A 464 -29.23 -35.52 -22.38
CA LEU A 464 -29.92 -34.25 -22.21
C LEU A 464 -31.14 -34.38 -21.28
N LYS A 465 -31.95 -35.44 -21.44
CA LYS A 465 -33.07 -35.74 -20.53
C LYS A 465 -32.58 -35.83 -19.08
N THR A 466 -31.53 -36.61 -18.81
CA THR A 466 -30.95 -36.76 -17.46
C THR A 466 -30.48 -35.42 -16.89
N ALA A 467 -29.86 -34.57 -17.71
CA ALA A 467 -29.43 -33.24 -17.29
C ALA A 467 -30.61 -32.34 -16.89
N VAL A 468 -31.70 -32.37 -17.67
CA VAL A 468 -32.93 -31.63 -17.36
C VAL A 468 -33.60 -32.16 -16.09
N GLU A 469 -33.65 -33.48 -15.88
CA GLU A 469 -34.17 -34.08 -14.64
C GLU A 469 -33.37 -33.65 -13.39
N GLY A 470 -32.06 -33.55 -13.51
CA GLY A 470 -31.19 -33.02 -12.45
C GLY A 470 -31.48 -31.55 -12.12
N GLN A 471 -31.68 -30.71 -13.15
CA GLN A 471 -32.09 -29.33 -12.94
C GLN A 471 -33.48 -29.23 -12.33
N LEU A 472 -34.41 -30.11 -12.71
CA LEU A 472 -35.77 -30.14 -12.20
C LEU A 472 -35.80 -30.39 -10.69
N THR A 473 -34.97 -31.33 -10.20
CA THR A 473 -34.77 -31.57 -8.77
C THR A 473 -34.27 -30.32 -8.04
N SER A 474 -33.29 -29.61 -8.61
CA SER A 474 -32.74 -28.39 -8.02
C SER A 474 -33.77 -27.25 -7.99
N ALA A 475 -34.52 -27.09 -9.08
CA ALA A 475 -35.57 -26.10 -9.22
C ALA A 475 -36.73 -26.33 -8.24
N GLN A 476 -37.09 -27.60 -7.98
CA GLN A 476 -38.07 -27.96 -6.96
C GLN A 476 -37.64 -27.51 -5.56
N GLY A 477 -36.37 -27.69 -5.20
CA GLY A 477 -35.84 -27.19 -3.92
C GLY A 477 -35.95 -25.68 -3.76
N LEU A 478 -35.82 -24.90 -4.86
CA LEU A 478 -35.99 -23.45 -4.83
C LEU A 478 -37.43 -23.00 -4.52
N LEU A 479 -38.44 -23.86 -4.73
CA LEU A 479 -39.81 -23.57 -4.31
C LEU A 479 -39.96 -23.56 -2.78
N GLU A 480 -39.07 -24.17 -2.02
CA GLU A 480 -39.10 -24.10 -0.55
C GLU A 480 -38.54 -22.77 -0.03
N ALA A 481 -37.76 -22.06 -0.84
CA ALA A 481 -37.20 -20.76 -0.48
C ALA A 481 -38.27 -19.66 -0.43
N LYS A 482 -37.97 -18.61 0.35
CA LYS A 482 -38.77 -17.39 0.41
C LYS A 482 -38.49 -16.55 -0.84
N ILE A 483 -39.33 -16.69 -1.85
CA ILE A 483 -39.27 -15.99 -3.14
C ILE A 483 -40.59 -15.27 -3.44
N GLN A 484 -40.53 -14.27 -4.31
CA GLN A 484 -41.71 -13.53 -4.76
C GLN A 484 -42.70 -14.47 -5.46
N ASN A 485 -44.01 -14.24 -5.29
CA ASN A 485 -45.06 -15.07 -5.89
C ASN A 485 -45.00 -15.07 -7.43
N THR A 486 -44.68 -13.93 -8.05
CA THR A 486 -44.50 -13.85 -9.52
C THR A 486 -43.37 -14.76 -10.00
N VAL A 487 -42.25 -14.79 -9.27
CA VAL A 487 -41.09 -15.65 -9.56
C VAL A 487 -41.42 -17.12 -9.27
N ARG A 488 -42.17 -17.39 -8.19
CA ARG A 488 -42.69 -18.72 -7.88
C ARG A 488 -43.56 -19.26 -9.00
N THR A 489 -44.49 -18.48 -9.54
CA THR A 489 -45.33 -18.87 -10.67
C THR A 489 -44.50 -19.18 -11.92
N GLN A 490 -43.51 -18.34 -12.24
CA GLN A 490 -42.59 -18.58 -13.36
C GLN A 490 -41.78 -19.87 -13.18
N LEU A 491 -41.25 -20.09 -11.98
CA LEU A 491 -40.50 -21.31 -11.64
C LEU A 491 -41.39 -22.56 -11.72
N SER A 492 -42.61 -22.51 -11.16
CA SER A 492 -43.56 -23.62 -11.25
C SER A 492 -43.95 -23.94 -12.70
N ALA A 493 -44.18 -22.91 -13.54
CA ALA A 493 -44.49 -23.12 -14.95
C ALA A 493 -43.30 -23.74 -15.71
N ALA A 494 -42.07 -23.29 -15.44
CA ALA A 494 -40.87 -23.85 -16.05
C ALA A 494 -40.59 -25.29 -15.60
N ILE A 495 -40.85 -25.61 -14.32
CA ILE A 495 -40.77 -26.98 -13.79
C ILE A 495 -41.77 -27.89 -14.51
N GLU A 496 -43.01 -27.45 -14.70
CA GLU A 496 -44.02 -28.25 -15.40
C GLU A 496 -43.68 -28.44 -16.89
N GLY A 497 -43.22 -27.38 -17.57
CA GLY A 497 -42.75 -27.48 -18.95
C GLY A 497 -41.56 -28.44 -19.10
N ALA A 498 -40.62 -28.42 -18.16
CA ALA A 498 -39.51 -29.37 -18.11
C ALA A 498 -39.98 -30.80 -17.84
N ARG A 499 -40.95 -30.99 -16.93
CA ARG A 499 -41.56 -32.30 -16.65
C ARG A 499 -42.21 -32.90 -17.90
N GLN A 500 -42.98 -32.09 -18.64
CA GLN A 500 -43.60 -32.51 -19.90
C GLN A 500 -42.56 -32.86 -20.97
N ALA A 501 -41.47 -32.09 -21.06
CA ALA A 501 -40.40 -32.36 -22.03
C ALA A 501 -39.65 -33.67 -21.73
N VAL A 502 -39.42 -34.01 -20.46
CA VAL A 502 -38.74 -35.26 -20.07
C VAL A 502 -39.66 -36.50 -20.16
N GLU A 503 -40.97 -36.32 -20.04
CA GLU A 503 -41.99 -37.38 -20.15
C GLU A 503 -42.48 -37.61 -21.61
N ALA A 504 -42.10 -36.74 -22.55
CA ALA A 504 -42.54 -36.81 -23.95
C ALA A 504 -42.13 -38.12 -24.64
N THR A 505 -43.08 -38.75 -25.36
CA THR A 505 -42.86 -40.00 -26.10
C THR A 505 -43.31 -39.83 -27.56
N PRO A 506 -42.39 -39.88 -28.56
CA PRO A 506 -40.93 -40.00 -28.42
C PRO A 506 -40.27 -38.72 -27.87
N LEU A 507 -39.06 -38.85 -27.32
CA LEU A 507 -38.31 -37.69 -26.80
C LEU A 507 -38.01 -36.68 -27.91
N ASN A 508 -38.25 -35.40 -27.62
CA ASN A 508 -37.96 -34.28 -28.51
C ASN A 508 -36.74 -33.49 -28.00
N ARG A 509 -35.64 -33.53 -28.75
CA ARG A 509 -34.38 -32.85 -28.39
C ARG A 509 -34.54 -31.33 -28.27
N GLU A 510 -35.21 -30.70 -29.22
CA GLU A 510 -35.42 -29.24 -29.23
C GLU A 510 -36.34 -28.79 -28.08
N GLY A 511 -37.35 -29.59 -27.75
CA GLY A 511 -38.22 -29.42 -26.59
C GLY A 511 -37.45 -29.49 -25.28
N LEU A 512 -36.55 -30.46 -25.12
CA LEU A 512 -35.67 -30.57 -23.95
C LEU A 512 -34.71 -29.38 -23.82
N LEU A 513 -34.09 -28.93 -24.93
CA LEU A 513 -33.21 -27.76 -24.93
C LEU A 513 -33.97 -26.48 -24.52
N THR A 514 -35.18 -26.30 -25.05
CA THR A 514 -36.05 -25.16 -24.73
C THR A 514 -36.46 -25.18 -23.26
N ALA A 515 -36.89 -26.35 -22.77
CA ALA A 515 -37.25 -26.53 -21.37
C ALA A 515 -36.08 -26.28 -20.42
N ASN A 516 -34.88 -26.77 -20.74
CA ASN A 516 -33.66 -26.54 -19.98
C ASN A 516 -33.34 -25.03 -19.86
N ALA A 517 -33.42 -24.29 -20.97
CA ALA A 517 -33.18 -22.85 -20.98
C ALA A 517 -34.22 -22.07 -20.15
N GLN A 518 -35.50 -22.43 -20.27
CA GLN A 518 -36.59 -21.82 -19.49
C GLN A 518 -36.45 -22.12 -18.00
N LEU A 519 -36.15 -23.36 -17.64
CA LEU A 519 -35.93 -23.79 -16.26
C LEU A 519 -34.72 -23.11 -15.63
N GLY A 520 -33.60 -23.02 -16.36
CA GLY A 520 -32.41 -22.29 -15.91
C GLY A 520 -32.69 -20.81 -15.68
N THR A 521 -33.40 -20.14 -16.59
CA THR A 521 -33.79 -18.73 -16.46
C THR A 521 -34.68 -18.50 -15.23
N ALA A 522 -35.71 -19.34 -15.04
CA ALA A 522 -36.61 -19.23 -13.90
C ALA A 522 -35.90 -19.54 -12.56
N SER A 523 -35.01 -20.53 -12.54
CA SER A 523 -34.21 -20.87 -11.36
C SER A 523 -33.25 -19.75 -10.97
N ALA A 524 -32.62 -19.08 -11.95
CA ALA A 524 -31.78 -17.91 -11.70
C ALA A 524 -32.59 -16.75 -11.10
N ALA A 525 -33.79 -16.47 -11.61
CA ALA A 525 -34.68 -15.46 -11.04
C ALA A 525 -35.12 -15.80 -9.60
N ALA A 526 -35.40 -17.09 -9.32
CA ALA A 526 -35.73 -17.57 -7.98
C ALA A 526 -34.58 -17.40 -6.99
N LEU A 527 -33.35 -17.73 -7.37
CA LEU A 527 -32.16 -17.50 -6.56
C LEU A 527 -31.96 -16.00 -6.23
N VAL A 528 -32.11 -15.12 -7.24
CA VAL A 528 -32.05 -13.66 -7.02
C VAL A 528 -33.12 -13.21 -6.03
N SER A 529 -34.36 -13.66 -6.21
CA SER A 529 -35.47 -13.32 -5.31
C SER A 529 -35.21 -13.78 -3.88
N ALA A 530 -34.76 -15.04 -3.70
CA ALA A 530 -34.41 -15.59 -2.40
C ALA A 530 -33.30 -14.79 -1.70
N GLY A 531 -32.26 -14.43 -2.46
CA GLY A 531 -31.15 -13.61 -1.96
C GLY A 531 -31.60 -12.23 -1.48
N LEU A 532 -32.57 -11.59 -2.14
CA LEU A 532 -33.13 -10.31 -1.71
C LEU A 532 -33.87 -10.40 -0.38
N TYR A 533 -34.70 -11.44 -0.19
CA TYR A 533 -35.37 -11.67 1.09
C TYR A 533 -34.36 -11.94 2.21
N GLN A 534 -33.38 -12.81 1.96
CA GLN A 534 -32.33 -13.12 2.93
C GLN A 534 -31.54 -11.86 3.32
N ARG A 535 -31.15 -11.04 2.34
CA ARG A 535 -30.42 -9.79 2.59
C ARG A 535 -31.23 -8.79 3.39
N LEU A 536 -32.51 -8.61 3.04
CA LEU A 536 -33.40 -7.71 3.79
C LEU A 536 -33.58 -8.21 5.23
N GLN A 537 -33.73 -9.51 5.43
CA GLN A 537 -33.83 -10.14 6.76
C GLN A 537 -32.58 -9.90 7.62
N GLN A 538 -31.39 -10.10 7.07
CA GLN A 538 -30.13 -9.80 7.78
C GLN A 538 -30.02 -8.33 8.19
N LEU A 539 -30.47 -7.41 7.33
CA LEU A 539 -30.46 -5.97 7.65
C LEU A 539 -31.50 -5.61 8.73
N ILE A 540 -32.64 -6.31 8.77
CA ILE A 540 -33.64 -6.17 9.83
C ILE A 540 -33.01 -6.59 11.17
N GLU A 541 -32.34 -7.72 11.22
CA GLU A 541 -31.66 -8.21 12.42
C GLU A 541 -30.56 -7.22 12.88
N ALA A 542 -29.74 -6.71 11.96
CA ALA A 542 -28.72 -5.71 12.28
C ALA A 542 -29.32 -4.37 12.76
N ALA A 543 -30.44 -3.96 12.17
CA ALA A 543 -31.18 -2.77 12.60
C ALA A 543 -31.76 -2.91 14.00
N GLU A 544 -32.27 -4.09 14.35
CA GLU A 544 -32.83 -4.40 15.67
C GLU A 544 -31.75 -4.34 16.76
N VAL A 545 -30.54 -4.81 16.46
CA VAL A 545 -29.39 -4.69 17.37
C VAL A 545 -28.97 -3.22 17.55
N LYS A 546 -29.01 -2.41 16.47
CA LYS A 546 -28.58 -1.01 16.50
C LYS A 546 -29.59 -0.07 17.18
N LEU A 547 -30.88 -0.31 17.01
CA LEU A 547 -31.95 0.60 17.42
C LEU A 547 -31.88 1.06 18.89
N PRO A 548 -31.62 0.19 19.89
CA PRO A 548 -31.54 0.60 21.31
C PRO A 548 -30.45 1.63 21.62
N SER A 549 -29.41 1.73 20.79
CA SER A 549 -28.29 2.67 20.95
C SER A 549 -28.55 4.06 20.38
N LEU A 550 -29.62 4.23 19.59
CA LEU A 550 -29.93 5.48 18.91
C LEU A 550 -30.97 6.28 19.69
N THR A 551 -30.92 7.61 19.56
CA THR A 551 -31.92 8.52 20.15
C THR A 551 -32.38 9.56 19.12
N GLY A 552 -33.49 10.24 19.41
CA GLY A 552 -34.03 11.34 18.59
C GLY A 552 -34.38 10.93 17.16
N VAL A 553 -34.09 11.82 16.20
CA VAL A 553 -34.45 11.65 14.77
C VAL A 553 -33.83 10.38 14.16
N LYS A 554 -32.62 10.00 14.58
CA LYS A 554 -31.94 8.79 14.07
C LYS A 554 -32.68 7.51 14.48
N ALA A 555 -33.16 7.44 15.72
CA ALA A 555 -33.99 6.33 16.19
C ALA A 555 -35.32 6.28 15.43
N SER A 556 -35.98 7.43 15.23
CA SER A 556 -37.23 7.50 14.47
C SER A 556 -37.06 7.07 13.00
N ASN A 557 -35.98 7.50 12.34
CA ASN A 557 -35.70 7.12 10.95
C ASN A 557 -35.41 5.63 10.81
N LEU A 558 -34.57 5.06 11.69
CA LEU A 558 -34.30 3.62 11.71
C LEU A 558 -35.57 2.82 11.99
N LEU A 559 -36.40 3.26 12.95
CA LEU A 559 -37.67 2.60 13.25
C LEU A 559 -38.63 2.62 12.06
N ASN A 560 -38.78 3.75 11.37
CA ASN A 560 -39.63 3.85 10.18
C ASN A 560 -39.14 2.93 9.04
N ALA A 561 -37.83 2.92 8.78
CA ALA A 561 -37.23 2.04 7.80
C ALA A 561 -37.40 0.56 8.18
N LEU A 562 -37.27 0.23 9.46
CA LEU A 562 -37.44 -1.12 10.00
C LEU A 562 -38.89 -1.61 9.87
N VAL A 563 -39.88 -0.76 10.17
CA VAL A 563 -41.31 -1.09 10.00
C VAL A 563 -41.62 -1.39 8.54
N LEU A 564 -41.13 -0.55 7.61
CA LEU A 564 -41.32 -0.75 6.18
C LEU A 564 -40.63 -2.03 5.69
N ALA A 565 -39.40 -2.29 6.14
CA ALA A 565 -38.64 -3.49 5.82
C ALA A 565 -39.36 -4.77 6.31
N ARG A 566 -39.86 -4.78 7.56
CA ARG A 566 -40.62 -5.91 8.12
C ARG A 566 -41.90 -6.19 7.32
N SER A 567 -42.63 -5.15 6.94
CA SER A 567 -43.82 -5.28 6.09
C SER A 567 -43.47 -5.92 4.74
N ARG A 568 -42.39 -5.46 4.09
CA ARG A 568 -42.00 -5.96 2.75
C ARG A 568 -41.35 -7.34 2.78
N VAL A 569 -40.53 -7.65 3.79
CA VAL A 569 -39.94 -8.99 3.92
C VAL A 569 -41.04 -10.03 4.18
N ALA A 570 -42.15 -9.66 4.82
CA ALA A 570 -43.30 -10.56 5.04
C ALA A 570 -44.21 -10.72 3.80
N ASN A 571 -44.16 -9.78 2.86
CA ASN A 571 -45.02 -9.78 1.67
C ASN A 571 -44.33 -10.50 0.49
N LEU A 572 -44.96 -11.56 -0.04
CA LEU A 572 -44.44 -12.31 -1.20
C LEU A 572 -44.83 -11.69 -2.56
N ASP A 573 -45.76 -10.73 -2.60
CA ASP A 573 -46.18 -10.03 -3.81
C ASP A 573 -45.45 -8.69 -4.02
N VAL A 574 -44.51 -8.35 -3.13
CA VAL A 574 -43.71 -7.12 -3.24
C VAL A 574 -42.85 -7.11 -4.50
N SER A 575 -42.69 -5.96 -5.14
CA SER A 575 -41.83 -5.85 -6.32
C SER A 575 -40.33 -5.84 -5.95
N THR A 576 -39.49 -6.24 -6.89
CA THR A 576 -38.03 -6.25 -6.72
C THR A 576 -37.49 -4.84 -6.43
N ALA A 577 -38.05 -3.82 -7.09
CA ALA A 577 -37.71 -2.42 -6.84
C ALA A 577 -38.01 -2.01 -5.39
N LEU A 578 -39.14 -2.46 -4.83
CA LEU A 578 -39.51 -2.16 -3.46
C LEU A 578 -38.63 -2.91 -2.44
N LEU A 579 -38.30 -4.18 -2.67
CA LEU A 579 -37.32 -4.91 -1.84
C LEU A 579 -35.97 -4.20 -1.84
N ASN A 580 -35.44 -3.86 -3.01
CA ASN A 580 -34.19 -3.12 -3.14
C ASN A 580 -34.25 -1.76 -2.44
N SER A 581 -35.33 -1.01 -2.60
CA SER A 581 -35.48 0.28 -1.91
C SER A 581 -35.49 0.14 -0.39
N SER A 582 -36.07 -0.94 0.15
CA SER A 582 -36.03 -1.23 1.60
C SER A 582 -34.65 -1.67 2.05
N ILE A 583 -33.96 -2.51 1.26
CA ILE A 583 -32.57 -2.87 1.52
C ILE A 583 -31.72 -1.61 1.57
N SER A 584 -31.79 -0.73 0.57
CA SER A 584 -31.03 0.52 0.53
C SER A 584 -31.38 1.46 1.67
N SER A 585 -32.67 1.68 1.94
CA SER A 585 -33.14 2.56 3.01
C SER A 585 -32.70 2.08 4.38
N LEU A 586 -32.90 0.80 4.68
CA LEU A 586 -32.52 0.22 5.98
C LEU A 586 -30.99 0.16 6.12
N ASN A 587 -30.27 -0.25 5.07
CA ASN A 587 -28.81 -0.25 5.05
C ASN A 587 -28.23 1.13 5.32
N ALA A 588 -28.84 2.21 4.81
CA ALA A 588 -28.39 3.59 5.07
C ALA A 588 -28.61 4.05 6.53
N GLN A 589 -29.50 3.42 7.27
CA GLN A 589 -29.70 3.70 8.71
C GLN A 589 -28.82 2.80 9.59
N VAL A 590 -28.56 1.58 9.14
CA VAL A 590 -27.74 0.59 9.87
C VAL A 590 -26.25 0.85 9.66
N ASN A 591 -25.83 1.12 8.43
CA ASN A 591 -24.44 1.31 8.06
C ASN A 591 -24.13 2.78 7.77
N LYS A 592 -22.95 3.24 8.20
CA LYS A 592 -22.46 4.57 7.86
C LYS A 592 -22.36 4.72 6.35
N ARG A 593 -22.81 5.85 5.82
CA ARG A 593 -22.70 6.22 4.41
C ARG A 593 -21.26 6.58 4.08
N ILE A 594 -20.94 6.65 2.79
CA ILE A 594 -19.65 7.16 2.31
C ILE A 594 -19.91 8.53 1.72
N TYR A 595 -19.26 9.55 2.25
CA TYR A 595 -19.22 10.86 1.61
C TYR A 595 -18.21 10.80 0.47
N THR A 596 -18.56 11.31 -0.72
CA THR A 596 -17.71 11.24 -1.91
C THR A 596 -17.51 12.64 -2.49
N PRO A 597 -16.40 13.32 -2.14
CA PRO A 597 -16.10 14.65 -2.67
C PRO A 597 -15.74 14.55 -4.16
N THR A 598 -16.74 14.70 -5.03
CA THR A 598 -16.60 14.41 -6.47
C THR A 598 -15.50 15.25 -7.14
N TRP A 599 -15.25 16.47 -6.68
CA TRP A 599 -14.19 17.34 -7.21
C TRP A 599 -12.78 16.78 -7.00
N MET A 600 -12.59 15.94 -5.98
CA MET A 600 -11.30 15.35 -5.62
C MET A 600 -11.21 13.86 -5.96
N MET A 601 -12.32 13.15 -5.86
CA MET A 601 -12.36 11.69 -6.01
C MET A 601 -13.00 11.21 -7.32
N GLY A 602 -13.58 12.11 -8.11
CA GLY A 602 -14.32 11.75 -9.32
C GLY A 602 -15.58 10.93 -9.03
N ASN A 603 -16.05 10.19 -10.04
CA ASN A 603 -17.16 9.27 -9.88
C ASN A 603 -16.66 7.92 -9.35
N VAL A 604 -16.82 7.67 -8.05
CA VAL A 604 -16.36 6.42 -7.41
C VAL A 604 -17.08 5.17 -7.90
N ASN A 605 -18.22 5.30 -8.59
CA ASN A 605 -18.93 4.15 -9.18
C ASN A 605 -18.40 3.76 -10.57
N ASP A 606 -17.50 4.55 -11.16
CA ASP A 606 -16.86 4.24 -12.42
C ASP A 606 -15.65 3.31 -12.17
N PRO A 607 -15.64 2.07 -12.69
CA PRO A 607 -14.51 1.15 -12.57
C PRO A 607 -13.17 1.71 -13.05
N ALA A 608 -13.19 2.65 -14.00
CA ALA A 608 -12.00 3.29 -14.56
C ALA A 608 -11.46 4.45 -13.70
N ASN A 609 -12.23 4.96 -12.73
CA ASN A 609 -11.81 6.05 -11.85
C ASN A 609 -10.71 5.61 -10.89
N ASN A 610 -9.74 6.49 -10.56
CA ASN A 610 -8.65 6.14 -9.63
C ASN A 610 -9.17 5.67 -8.26
N TRP A 611 -10.27 6.25 -7.79
CA TRP A 611 -10.90 5.94 -6.50
C TRP A 611 -12.21 5.16 -6.68
N SER A 612 -12.14 4.05 -7.42
CA SER A 612 -13.31 3.20 -7.67
C SER A 612 -13.71 2.40 -6.42
N LEU A 613 -15.02 2.26 -6.19
CA LEU A 613 -15.58 1.37 -5.16
C LEU A 613 -15.18 -0.09 -5.37
N GLU A 614 -14.89 -0.52 -6.61
CA GLU A 614 -14.38 -1.87 -6.89
C GLU A 614 -12.97 -2.10 -6.32
N ARG A 615 -12.22 -1.01 -6.09
CA ARG A 615 -10.91 -0.99 -5.46
C ARG A 615 -10.99 -0.30 -4.10
N SER A 616 -11.88 -0.82 -3.26
CA SER A 616 -12.09 -0.32 -1.91
C SER A 616 -12.34 -1.42 -0.89
N LYS A 617 -12.03 -1.13 0.38
CA LYS A 617 -12.36 -1.99 1.53
C LYS A 617 -12.83 -1.12 2.69
N GLN A 618 -13.77 -1.65 3.48
CA GLN A 618 -14.45 -0.88 4.52
C GLN A 618 -14.40 -1.60 5.86
N SER A 619 -14.27 -0.83 6.93
CA SER A 619 -14.47 -1.25 8.32
C SER A 619 -15.71 -0.56 8.89
N ALA A 620 -15.90 -0.51 10.21
CA ALA A 620 -17.06 0.16 10.81
C ALA A 620 -17.07 1.67 10.53
N ASN A 621 -15.93 2.33 10.75
CA ASN A 621 -15.76 3.77 10.73
C ASN A 621 -15.00 4.30 9.50
N TRP A 622 -14.36 3.42 8.72
CA TRP A 622 -13.50 3.83 7.60
C TRP A 622 -13.85 3.14 6.28
N ILE A 623 -13.52 3.81 5.18
CA ILE A 623 -13.37 3.24 3.85
C ILE A 623 -12.00 3.59 3.29
N VAL A 624 -11.30 2.60 2.74
CA VAL A 624 -10.05 2.77 2.00
C VAL A 624 -10.33 2.59 0.52
N PHE A 625 -9.90 3.54 -0.31
CA PHE A 625 -9.83 3.42 -1.76
C PHE A 625 -8.36 3.35 -2.19
N TRP A 626 -8.04 2.58 -3.23
CA TRP A 626 -6.68 2.52 -3.76
C TRP A 626 -6.63 2.65 -5.28
N GLU A 627 -5.53 3.25 -5.75
CA GLU A 627 -5.32 3.48 -7.19
C GLU A 627 -5.16 2.16 -7.98
N PRO A 628 -5.45 2.17 -9.30
CA PRO A 628 -5.49 0.97 -10.14
C PRO A 628 -4.22 0.11 -10.12
N GLY A 629 -3.05 0.72 -9.87
CA GLY A 629 -1.77 0.00 -9.82
C GLY A 629 -1.69 -1.10 -8.75
N TYR A 630 -2.52 -1.04 -7.70
CA TYR A 630 -2.60 -2.11 -6.70
C TYR A 630 -3.47 -3.32 -7.14
N GLY A 631 -4.19 -3.22 -8.26
CA GLY A 631 -5.13 -4.27 -8.68
C GLY A 631 -6.34 -4.41 -7.75
N GLU A 632 -6.87 -5.63 -7.64
CA GLU A 632 -8.03 -5.95 -6.77
C GLU A 632 -7.64 -6.14 -5.30
N ASP A 633 -6.38 -6.47 -5.01
CA ASP A 633 -5.90 -6.73 -3.64
C ASP A 633 -4.48 -6.18 -3.44
N PRO A 634 -4.33 -5.06 -2.71
CA PRO A 634 -3.04 -4.47 -2.40
C PRO A 634 -2.08 -5.39 -1.62
N SER A 635 -2.57 -6.49 -1.03
CA SER A 635 -1.76 -7.39 -0.20
C SER A 635 -1.01 -8.48 -0.96
N VAL A 636 -1.24 -8.62 -2.27
CA VAL A 636 -0.68 -9.72 -3.08
C VAL A 636 0.20 -9.26 -4.26
N LEU A 637 0.60 -7.99 -4.29
CA LEU A 637 1.49 -7.50 -5.35
C LEU A 637 2.84 -8.24 -5.37
N ALA A 638 3.35 -8.48 -6.58
CA ALA A 638 4.66 -9.08 -6.81
C ALA A 638 5.79 -8.20 -6.24
N ASP A 639 5.70 -6.88 -6.44
CA ASP A 639 6.62 -5.93 -5.81
C ASP A 639 6.24 -5.72 -4.34
N GLY A 640 7.09 -6.24 -3.44
CA GLY A 640 6.94 -6.08 -1.99
C GLY A 640 6.92 -4.61 -1.55
N ASN A 641 7.49 -3.68 -2.32
CA ASN A 641 7.44 -2.26 -2.01
C ASN A 641 6.06 -1.64 -2.21
N PHE A 642 5.13 -2.31 -2.89
CA PHE A 642 3.74 -1.86 -3.01
C PHE A 642 2.75 -2.77 -2.29
N ARG A 643 3.24 -3.79 -1.56
CA ARG A 643 2.36 -4.71 -0.86
C ARG A 643 1.85 -4.10 0.44
N ILE A 644 0.53 -3.88 0.53
CA ILE A 644 -0.14 -3.27 1.68
C ILE A 644 -1.19 -4.23 2.23
N ASN A 645 -1.12 -4.54 3.53
CA ASN A 645 -2.17 -5.27 4.22
C ASN A 645 -3.29 -4.31 4.63
N ILE A 646 -4.36 -4.26 3.82
CA ILE A 646 -5.48 -3.35 4.05
C ILE A 646 -6.24 -3.67 5.34
N ASP A 647 -6.28 -4.94 5.79
CA ASP A 647 -6.93 -5.31 7.05
C ASP A 647 -6.17 -4.81 8.26
N ALA A 648 -4.83 -4.95 8.26
CA ALA A 648 -4.00 -4.40 9.32
C ALA A 648 -4.05 -2.87 9.37
N LEU A 649 -4.11 -2.23 8.19
CA LEU A 649 -4.32 -0.79 8.06
C LEU A 649 -5.66 -0.37 8.68
N LEU A 650 -6.77 -1.00 8.26
CA LEU A 650 -8.09 -0.72 8.82
C LEU A 650 -8.16 -1.00 10.33
N ALA A 651 -7.52 -2.06 10.82
CA ALA A 651 -7.49 -2.37 12.25
C ALA A 651 -6.79 -1.25 13.06
N THR A 652 -5.69 -0.71 12.55
CA THR A 652 -5.00 0.44 13.18
C THR A 652 -5.89 1.69 13.14
N ALA A 653 -6.56 1.95 12.01
CA ALA A 653 -7.49 3.07 11.88
C ALA A 653 -8.64 3.00 12.89
N GLU A 654 -9.20 1.80 13.10
CA GLU A 654 -10.28 1.55 14.06
C GLU A 654 -9.81 1.71 15.51
N GLN A 655 -8.64 1.15 15.84
CA GLN A 655 -8.04 1.32 17.17
C GLN A 655 -7.84 2.81 17.52
N SER A 656 -7.29 3.58 16.58
CA SER A 656 -7.14 5.03 16.73
C SER A 656 -8.48 5.75 16.83
N PHE A 657 -9.46 5.37 15.99
CA PHE A 657 -10.79 5.97 15.98
C PHE A 657 -11.46 5.83 17.35
N ASP A 658 -11.51 4.63 17.92
CA ASP A 658 -12.16 4.39 19.21
C ASP A 658 -11.45 5.15 20.34
N PHE A 659 -10.12 5.17 20.35
CA PHE A 659 -9.38 5.92 21.36
C PHE A 659 -9.64 7.44 21.28
N TYR A 660 -9.61 8.03 20.08
CA TYR A 660 -9.81 9.47 19.89
C TYR A 660 -11.27 9.90 20.10
N ALA A 661 -12.23 9.06 19.71
CA ALA A 661 -13.64 9.30 19.96
C ALA A 661 -14.00 9.15 21.45
N ASP A 662 -13.59 8.04 22.08
CA ASP A 662 -14.14 7.64 23.37
C ASP A 662 -13.27 8.04 24.56
N SER A 663 -11.95 8.01 24.42
CA SER A 663 -11.06 8.35 25.53
C SER A 663 -10.68 9.83 25.53
N LEU A 664 -10.46 10.41 24.34
CA LEU A 664 -10.07 11.82 24.21
C LEU A 664 -11.26 12.76 23.98
N LYS A 665 -12.42 12.24 23.57
CA LYS A 665 -13.66 13.02 23.35
C LYS A 665 -13.52 14.14 22.30
N PHE A 666 -12.79 13.89 21.22
CA PHE A 666 -12.73 14.84 20.08
C PHE A 666 -14.08 14.97 19.37
N ILE A 667 -14.87 13.89 19.34
CA ILE A 667 -16.23 13.90 18.82
C ILE A 667 -17.22 13.51 19.91
N LYS A 668 -18.49 13.86 19.71
CA LYS A 668 -19.60 13.41 20.55
C LYS A 668 -20.46 12.41 19.78
N ARG A 669 -20.32 11.12 20.10
CA ARG A 669 -21.13 10.04 19.52
C ARG A 669 -22.63 10.34 19.66
N GLY A 670 -23.40 9.98 18.66
CA GLY A 670 -24.83 10.30 18.50
C GLY A 670 -25.10 11.66 17.85
N SER A 671 -24.14 12.58 17.87
CA SER A 671 -24.25 13.93 17.28
C SER A 671 -23.15 14.26 16.26
N SER A 672 -22.16 13.39 16.08
CA SER A 672 -21.05 13.62 15.16
C SER A 672 -21.47 13.29 13.73
N LYS A 673 -20.92 14.00 12.73
CA LYS A 673 -21.07 13.60 11.33
C LYS A 673 -20.49 12.21 11.06
N THR A 674 -19.50 11.80 11.86
CA THR A 674 -18.94 10.44 11.81
C THR A 674 -19.96 9.37 12.18
N ASP A 675 -21.06 9.67 12.87
CA ASP A 675 -22.11 8.68 13.13
C ASP A 675 -22.87 8.29 11.86
N ASP A 676 -22.88 9.19 10.86
CA ASP A 676 -23.61 9.03 9.60
C ASP A 676 -22.69 8.71 8.42
N TYR A 677 -21.41 9.05 8.52
CA TYR A 677 -20.41 8.90 7.46
C TYR A 677 -19.14 8.19 7.94
N LYS A 678 -18.57 7.35 7.06
CA LYS A 678 -17.22 6.79 7.24
C LYS A 678 -16.17 7.85 6.90
N MET A 679 -15.09 7.90 7.66
CA MET A 679 -13.89 8.63 7.26
C MET A 679 -13.19 7.92 6.09
N ILE A 680 -12.46 8.69 5.28
CA ILE A 680 -11.95 8.25 3.98
C ILE A 680 -10.44 8.05 4.07
N ILE A 681 -9.93 6.95 3.54
CA ILE A 681 -8.50 6.72 3.30
C ILE A 681 -8.29 6.58 1.79
N ARG A 682 -7.33 7.31 1.24
CA ARG A 682 -6.87 7.19 -0.14
C ARG A 682 -5.46 6.61 -0.16
N LEU A 683 -5.26 5.53 -0.89
CA LEU A 683 -3.96 4.89 -1.05
C LEU A 683 -3.44 5.08 -2.48
N ARG A 684 -2.42 5.92 -2.63
CA ARG A 684 -1.80 6.26 -3.92
C ARG A 684 -0.70 5.27 -4.30
N TYR A 685 -0.69 4.85 -5.57
CA TYR A 685 0.28 3.94 -6.15
C TYR A 685 1.55 4.69 -6.57
N THR A 686 2.32 5.14 -5.59
CA THR A 686 3.68 5.68 -5.76
C THR A 686 4.57 5.28 -4.58
N ARG A 687 5.89 5.37 -4.77
CA ARG A 687 6.89 5.22 -3.71
C ARG A 687 7.27 6.55 -3.05
N ASP A 688 6.81 7.67 -3.59
CA ASP A 688 6.99 8.97 -2.94
C ASP A 688 6.36 8.95 -1.55
N TRP A 689 6.99 9.62 -0.59
CA TRP A 689 6.45 9.71 0.76
C TRP A 689 5.25 10.66 0.79
N GLU A 690 4.08 10.16 1.19
CA GLU A 690 2.95 11.00 1.57
C GLU A 690 2.17 10.30 2.69
N ALA A 691 2.01 11.01 3.80
CA ALA A 691 1.05 10.70 4.85
C ALA A 691 0.40 12.04 5.19
N SER A 692 -0.89 12.19 4.92
CA SER A 692 -1.59 13.45 5.13
C SER A 692 -3.02 13.23 5.62
N GLY A 693 -3.25 13.53 6.89
CA GLY A 693 -4.55 13.55 7.53
C GLY A 693 -5.11 14.98 7.63
N SER A 694 -6.41 15.12 7.35
CA SER A 694 -7.17 16.35 7.54
C SER A 694 -8.67 16.02 7.43
N GLY A 695 -9.47 16.87 6.80
CA GLY A 695 -10.78 16.49 6.29
C GLY A 695 -11.12 17.17 4.97
N VAL A 696 -12.36 17.00 4.56
CA VAL A 696 -12.86 17.47 3.27
C VAL A 696 -14.25 18.07 3.38
N ASP A 697 -14.47 19.18 2.67
CA ASP A 697 -15.75 19.89 2.52
C ASP A 697 -16.47 20.18 3.85
N ASP A 698 -15.71 20.38 4.93
CA ASP A 698 -16.20 20.54 6.30
C ASP A 698 -17.16 19.41 6.72
N MET A 699 -17.00 18.23 6.12
CA MET A 699 -17.92 17.10 6.25
C MET A 699 -17.32 15.97 7.07
N ILE A 700 -16.17 15.44 6.64
CA ILE A 700 -15.61 14.22 7.22
C ILE A 700 -14.07 14.21 7.14
N GLY A 701 -13.44 13.54 8.10
CA GLY A 701 -12.01 13.26 8.07
C GLY A 701 -11.58 12.48 6.82
N LEU A 702 -10.43 12.86 6.26
CA LEU A 702 -9.81 12.25 5.09
C LEU A 702 -8.31 12.12 5.31
N LEU A 703 -7.81 10.93 4.98
CA LEU A 703 -6.40 10.55 5.05
C LEU A 703 -5.91 10.15 3.65
N THR A 704 -4.74 10.62 3.25
CA THR A 704 -4.02 10.13 2.07
C THR A 704 -2.71 9.46 2.48
N LEU A 705 -2.45 8.28 1.92
CA LEU A 705 -1.27 7.46 2.15
C LEU A 705 -0.68 7.05 0.80
N THR A 706 0.62 6.75 0.79
CA THR A 706 1.31 6.06 -0.31
C THR A 706 1.77 4.69 0.15
N ALA A 707 2.33 3.90 -0.77
CA ALA A 707 2.85 2.58 -0.44
C ALA A 707 3.87 2.64 0.69
N TRP A 708 4.73 3.65 0.71
CA TRP A 708 5.75 3.77 1.74
C TRP A 708 5.11 4.05 3.10
N SER A 709 4.33 5.12 3.24
CA SER A 709 3.75 5.51 4.54
C SER A 709 2.79 4.47 5.11
N ALA A 710 2.03 3.77 4.27
CA ALA A 710 1.17 2.67 4.69
C ALA A 710 1.96 1.43 5.19
N GLN A 711 3.25 1.31 4.85
CA GLN A 711 4.14 0.23 5.32
C GLN A 711 4.94 0.58 6.58
N VAL A 712 5.40 1.83 6.74
CA VAL A 712 6.38 2.18 7.82
C VAL A 712 5.77 2.24 9.22
N GLY A 713 4.47 1.98 9.36
CA GLY A 713 3.94 1.46 10.61
C GLY A 713 2.73 2.21 11.18
N GLY A 714 2.19 1.63 12.25
CA GLY A 714 0.94 2.08 12.85
C GLY A 714 1.02 3.48 13.49
N HIS A 715 2.19 3.93 13.95
CA HIS A 715 2.33 5.24 14.60
C HIS A 715 2.05 6.41 13.65
N THR A 716 2.70 6.43 12.48
CA THR A 716 2.43 7.46 11.45
C THR A 716 0.97 7.47 11.07
N MET A 717 0.36 6.29 10.89
CA MET A 717 -1.06 6.19 10.60
C MET A 717 -1.92 6.79 11.72
N ALA A 718 -1.64 6.46 12.99
CA ALA A 718 -2.36 7.00 14.13
C ALA A 718 -2.23 8.52 14.24
N HIS A 719 -1.06 9.08 13.90
CA HIS A 719 -0.81 10.52 13.84
C HIS A 719 -1.74 11.19 12.80
N GLU A 720 -1.79 10.66 11.58
CA GLU A 720 -2.66 11.24 10.55
C GLU A 720 -4.17 11.05 10.85
N VAL A 721 -4.55 9.93 11.48
CA VAL A 721 -5.91 9.76 12.01
C VAL A 721 -6.19 10.81 13.10
N GLY A 722 -5.18 11.20 13.87
CA GLY A 722 -5.27 12.30 14.82
C GLY A 722 -5.69 13.61 14.15
N HIS A 723 -5.05 13.98 13.04
CA HIS A 723 -5.46 15.15 12.24
C HIS A 723 -6.87 15.03 11.68
N CYS A 724 -7.32 13.82 11.31
CA CYS A 724 -8.71 13.62 10.88
C CYS A 724 -9.71 13.98 11.99
N PHE A 725 -9.41 13.63 13.24
CA PHE A 725 -10.25 13.98 14.38
C PHE A 725 -10.17 15.45 14.76
N GLN A 726 -8.99 16.07 14.64
CA GLN A 726 -8.79 17.51 14.85
C GLN A 726 -9.65 18.32 13.86
N TYR A 727 -9.63 17.97 12.58
CA TYR A 727 -10.51 18.57 11.58
C TYR A 727 -12.00 18.22 11.85
N GLN A 728 -12.30 17.01 12.32
CA GLN A 728 -13.68 16.61 12.60
C GLN A 728 -14.37 17.50 13.65
N VAL A 729 -13.62 18.10 14.58
CA VAL A 729 -14.14 19.09 15.53
C VAL A 729 -14.79 20.28 14.80
N HIS A 730 -14.12 20.79 13.78
CA HIS A 730 -14.65 21.85 12.91
C HIS A 730 -15.90 21.37 12.18
N CYS A 731 -15.84 20.18 11.58
CA CYS A 731 -16.97 19.59 10.86
C CYS A 731 -18.22 19.47 11.73
N ASP A 732 -18.07 18.97 12.97
CA ASP A 732 -19.17 18.69 13.87
C ASP A 732 -19.77 19.97 14.47
N ASN A 733 -18.95 20.98 14.76
CA ASN A 733 -19.39 22.24 15.34
C ASN A 733 -19.87 23.28 14.31
N GLY A 734 -19.45 23.17 13.04
CA GLY A 734 -19.82 24.09 11.97
C GLY A 734 -19.26 25.51 12.14
N ASN A 735 -18.14 25.64 12.84
CA ASN A 735 -17.46 26.89 13.18
C ASN A 735 -15.94 26.65 13.27
N GLN A 736 -15.12 27.68 13.43
CA GLN A 736 -13.64 27.53 13.40
C GLN A 736 -13.02 26.88 14.66
N ASN A 737 -13.80 26.18 15.49
CA ASN A 737 -13.29 25.39 16.61
C ASN A 737 -12.35 24.29 16.09
N GLY A 738 -11.41 23.89 16.93
CA GLY A 738 -10.26 23.05 16.58
C GLY A 738 -9.10 23.84 15.97
N TRP A 739 -8.98 25.14 16.28
CA TRP A 739 -7.92 26.01 15.75
C TRP A 739 -7.74 25.91 14.23
N MET A 740 -8.84 26.05 13.49
CA MET A 740 -8.85 26.16 12.02
C MET A 740 -8.31 27.53 11.54
N TYR A 741 -7.29 28.06 12.22
CA TYR A 741 -6.69 29.37 12.07
C TYR A 741 -5.29 29.40 12.70
N GLY A 742 -4.46 30.37 12.32
CA GLY A 742 -3.13 30.55 12.88
C GLY A 742 -3.08 31.48 14.09
N PHE A 743 -1.92 31.58 14.72
CA PHE A 743 -1.74 32.39 15.95
C PHE A 743 -1.09 33.76 15.69
N GLY A 744 -0.82 34.10 14.43
CA GLY A 744 -0.35 35.43 14.04
C GLY A 744 -1.42 36.52 14.16
N ALA A 745 -1.05 37.75 13.80
CA ALA A 745 -1.97 38.88 13.80
C ALA A 745 -3.25 38.58 12.99
N ASN A 746 -4.43 38.90 13.53
CA ASN A 746 -5.72 38.57 12.94
C ASN A 746 -5.95 37.07 12.67
N ALA A 747 -5.30 36.20 13.44
CA ALA A 747 -5.32 34.74 13.29
C ALA A 747 -4.77 34.23 11.94
N SER A 748 -3.77 34.93 11.40
CA SER A 748 -3.07 34.56 10.18
C SER A 748 -2.10 33.40 10.39
N GLY A 749 -1.73 32.72 9.29
CA GLY A 749 -0.73 31.66 9.28
C GLY A 749 -1.26 30.30 9.74
N GLY A 750 -0.34 29.39 10.07
CA GLY A 750 -0.63 28.08 10.65
C GLY A 750 -0.47 28.07 12.17
N ASN A 751 -0.56 26.88 12.75
CA ASN A 751 -0.19 26.66 14.15
C ASN A 751 0.45 25.28 14.34
N GLY A 752 1.49 25.21 15.19
CA GLY A 752 2.18 23.95 15.49
C GLY A 752 1.39 23.02 16.43
N TRP A 753 0.27 23.48 16.98
CA TRP A 753 -0.51 22.73 17.96
C TRP A 753 -1.18 21.47 17.36
N TRP A 754 -1.61 21.56 16.10
CA TRP A 754 -2.10 20.40 15.34
C TRP A 754 -1.09 19.24 15.34
N GLU A 755 0.17 19.56 15.04
CA GLU A 755 1.26 18.58 14.97
C GLU A 755 1.61 18.01 16.34
N GLN A 756 1.76 18.87 17.35
CA GLN A 756 2.07 18.45 18.70
C GLN A 756 1.00 17.50 19.26
N CYS A 757 -0.27 17.83 19.05
CA CYS A 757 -1.38 17.04 19.53
C CYS A 757 -1.51 15.71 18.78
N ALA A 758 -1.36 15.71 17.45
CA ALA A 758 -1.42 14.49 16.65
C ALA A 758 -0.28 13.52 17.01
N GLN A 759 0.92 14.02 17.30
CA GLN A 759 2.02 13.19 17.82
C GLN A 759 1.70 12.59 19.19
N TRP A 760 1.20 13.41 20.13
CA TRP A 760 0.78 12.90 21.43
C TRP A 760 -0.32 11.84 21.32
N GLN A 761 -1.33 12.09 20.46
CA GLN A 761 -2.41 11.16 20.16
C GLN A 761 -1.88 9.81 19.65
N ALA A 762 -0.92 9.83 18.71
CA ALA A 762 -0.30 8.61 18.18
C ALA A 762 0.48 7.85 19.25
N PHE A 763 1.22 8.55 20.11
CA PHE A 763 1.91 7.94 21.24
C PHE A 763 0.97 7.35 22.30
N LYS A 764 -0.27 7.83 22.44
CA LYS A 764 -1.23 7.15 23.32
C LYS A 764 -1.75 5.84 22.73
N VAL A 765 -1.79 5.71 21.41
CA VAL A 765 -2.12 4.45 20.72
C VAL A 765 -0.92 3.50 20.72
N PHE A 766 0.30 4.02 20.59
CA PHE A 766 1.57 3.29 20.62
C PHE A 766 2.49 3.77 21.77
N PRO A 767 2.14 3.47 23.04
CA PRO A 767 2.81 4.05 24.22
C PRO A 767 4.28 3.69 24.38
N ASN A 768 4.73 2.55 23.85
CA ASN A 768 6.14 2.15 23.88
C ASN A 768 7.03 3.10 23.05
N LEU A 769 6.46 3.83 22.08
CA LEU A 769 7.21 4.71 21.19
C LEU A 769 7.49 6.09 21.80
N GLN A 770 6.68 6.56 22.77
CA GLN A 770 6.77 7.92 23.31
C GLN A 770 8.16 8.30 23.81
N PHE A 771 8.89 7.33 24.38
CA PHE A 771 10.27 7.53 24.82
C PHE A 771 11.30 6.91 23.86
N THR A 772 10.93 5.96 23.00
CA THR A 772 11.90 5.24 22.13
C THR A 772 12.05 5.87 20.75
N ASP A 773 11.12 6.72 20.31
CA ASP A 773 11.21 7.45 19.05
C ASP A 773 12.36 8.47 19.07
N SER A 774 12.96 8.72 17.90
CA SER A 774 14.09 9.66 17.76
C SER A 774 13.73 11.08 18.16
N ARG A 775 12.46 11.48 18.05
CA ARG A 775 11.94 12.80 18.46
C ARG A 775 12.10 13.08 19.95
N PHE A 776 12.20 12.05 20.80
CA PHE A 776 12.43 12.23 22.22
C PHE A 776 13.74 13.00 22.51
N ALA A 777 14.80 12.76 21.74
CA ALA A 777 16.05 13.50 21.88
C ALA A 777 15.88 14.98 21.51
N ASN A 778 15.12 15.27 20.46
CA ASN A 778 14.82 16.64 20.05
C ASN A 778 13.99 17.39 21.08
N TYR A 779 12.99 16.73 21.69
CA TYR A 779 12.24 17.30 22.82
C TYR A 779 13.17 17.73 23.95
N LEU A 780 14.12 16.87 24.34
CA LEU A 780 15.08 17.19 25.40
C LEU A 780 15.94 18.41 25.07
N ASN A 781 16.31 18.57 23.80
CA ASN A 781 17.14 19.69 23.33
C ASN A 781 16.36 20.99 23.19
N THR A 782 15.04 20.93 23.00
CA THR A 782 14.17 22.08 22.72
C THR A 782 13.23 22.44 23.86
N ALA A 783 13.26 21.73 24.99
CA ALA A 783 12.42 21.98 26.16
C ALA A 783 12.51 23.41 26.75
N HIS A 784 13.54 24.16 26.39
CA HIS A 784 13.72 25.57 26.76
C HIS A 784 12.86 26.52 25.90
N LYS A 785 12.34 26.08 24.76
CA LYS A 785 11.51 26.88 23.86
C LYS A 785 10.07 27.00 24.35
N HIS A 786 9.33 27.95 23.78
CA HIS A 786 7.90 28.14 24.03
C HIS A 786 7.13 26.86 23.76
N ILE A 787 6.07 26.61 24.54
CA ILE A 787 5.25 25.37 24.39
C ILE A 787 4.54 25.28 23.04
N LEU A 788 4.37 26.40 22.35
CA LEU A 788 3.74 26.51 21.02
C LEU A 788 4.75 26.82 19.90
N HIS A 789 6.05 26.81 20.18
CA HIS A 789 7.06 27.13 19.17
C HIS A 789 6.99 26.16 17.98
N GLU A 790 7.06 26.69 16.77
CA GLU A 790 7.01 25.98 15.50
C GLU A 790 8.21 25.07 15.25
N ALA A 791 9.40 25.39 15.78
CA ALA A 791 10.60 24.61 15.53
C ALA A 791 10.47 23.17 16.06
N PRO A 792 10.08 22.94 17.33
CA PRO A 792 9.83 21.60 17.88
C PRO A 792 8.37 21.13 17.71
N ARG A 793 7.62 21.59 16.70
CA ARG A 793 6.18 21.27 16.54
C ARG A 793 5.85 19.77 16.52
N TYR A 794 6.75 18.91 16.03
CA TYR A 794 6.57 17.45 16.07
C TYR A 794 7.12 16.80 17.35
N ASP A 795 7.94 17.52 18.11
CA ASP A 795 8.69 16.99 19.25
C ASP A 795 8.07 17.40 20.60
N ASN A 796 7.30 18.49 20.64
CA ASN A 796 6.77 19.09 21.87
C ASN A 796 5.44 18.48 22.35
N TYR A 797 5.36 17.15 22.42
CA TYR A 797 4.10 16.43 22.67
C TYR A 797 3.76 16.20 24.16
N PHE A 798 4.70 16.38 25.10
CA PHE A 798 4.49 16.00 26.51
C PHE A 798 3.53 16.90 27.30
N ILE A 799 3.26 18.13 26.88
CA ILE A 799 2.37 19.05 27.61
C ILE A 799 0.96 18.46 27.80
N HIS A 800 0.48 17.69 26.83
CA HIS A 800 -0.79 17.00 26.89
C HIS A 800 -0.85 15.99 28.06
N ASP A 801 0.23 15.27 28.36
CA ASP A 801 0.29 14.36 29.52
C ASP A 801 0.14 15.10 30.84
N TYR A 802 0.66 16.33 30.93
CA TYR A 802 0.51 17.15 32.12
C TYR A 802 -0.94 17.66 32.27
N PHE A 803 -1.55 18.12 31.19
CA PHE A 803 -2.95 18.55 31.22
C PHE A 803 -3.90 17.40 31.54
N THR A 804 -3.68 16.22 30.98
CA THR A 804 -4.50 15.04 31.30
C THR A 804 -4.26 14.51 32.71
N TYR A 805 -3.04 14.61 33.24
CA TYR A 805 -2.77 14.34 34.66
C TYR A 805 -3.59 15.23 35.59
N ARG A 806 -3.78 16.51 35.21
CA ARG A 806 -4.50 17.49 36.03
C ARG A 806 -6.02 17.43 35.90
N HIS A 807 -6.55 17.07 34.73
CA HIS A 807 -7.97 17.23 34.41
C HIS A 807 -8.63 15.99 33.78
N GLY A 808 -7.92 14.87 33.68
CA GLY A 808 -8.38 13.69 32.95
C GLY A 808 -8.21 13.84 31.43
N MET A 809 -8.39 12.73 30.70
CA MET A 809 -8.11 12.68 29.26
C MET A 809 -9.03 13.55 28.40
N GLU A 810 -10.27 13.74 28.85
CA GLU A 810 -11.29 14.52 28.13
C GLU A 810 -10.95 16.01 27.99
N ILE A 811 -10.03 16.55 28.81
CA ILE A 811 -9.61 17.95 28.71
C ILE A 811 -9.05 18.28 27.32
N ILE A 812 -8.41 17.32 26.65
CA ILE A 812 -7.90 17.53 25.30
C ILE A 812 -9.06 17.72 24.32
N GLY A 813 -10.04 16.80 24.28
CA GLY A 813 -11.22 16.97 23.43
C GLY A 813 -11.99 18.26 23.72
N ARG A 814 -12.08 18.67 24.99
CA ARG A 814 -12.67 19.95 25.41
C ARG A 814 -11.89 21.15 24.89
N LEU A 815 -10.57 21.17 25.04
CA LEU A 815 -9.69 22.22 24.52
C LEU A 815 -9.94 22.46 23.02
N TRP A 816 -10.00 21.37 22.24
CA TRP A 816 -10.31 21.44 20.81
C TRP A 816 -11.74 21.91 20.53
N ASN A 817 -12.75 21.27 21.15
CA ASN A 817 -14.17 21.55 20.92
C ASN A 817 -14.63 22.91 21.43
N GLU A 818 -14.00 23.46 22.47
CA GLU A 818 -14.39 24.73 23.07
C GLU A 818 -13.48 25.89 22.62
N SER A 819 -12.56 25.67 21.67
CA SER A 819 -11.65 26.72 21.19
C SER A 819 -12.38 27.87 20.47
N VAL A 820 -11.93 29.11 20.62
CA VAL A 820 -12.60 30.31 20.09
C VAL A 820 -11.63 31.17 19.31
N ARG A 821 -11.85 31.38 18.01
CA ARG A 821 -11.02 32.29 17.20
C ARG A 821 -11.06 33.72 17.80
N PRO A 822 -9.92 34.39 18.01
CA PRO A 822 -8.57 34.03 17.57
C PRO A 822 -7.65 33.41 18.65
N GLU A 823 -8.20 32.79 19.69
CA GLU A 823 -7.42 32.29 20.84
C GLU A 823 -6.44 31.15 20.49
N ASP A 824 -5.30 31.11 21.19
CA ASP A 824 -4.36 29.99 21.14
C ASP A 824 -4.65 28.96 22.27
N PRO A 825 -3.95 27.79 22.29
CA PRO A 825 -4.16 26.77 23.32
C PRO A 825 -3.91 27.21 24.75
N VAL A 826 -3.05 28.21 24.98
CA VAL A 826 -2.75 28.72 26.33
C VAL A 826 -3.91 29.58 26.81
N GLU A 827 -4.44 30.46 25.96
CA GLU A 827 -5.64 31.25 26.25
C GLU A 827 -6.85 30.35 26.48
N ALA A 828 -7.08 29.36 25.60
CA ALA A 828 -8.16 28.39 25.73
C ALA A 828 -8.07 27.62 27.05
N TYR A 829 -6.89 27.09 27.39
CA TYR A 829 -6.67 26.35 28.63
C TYR A 829 -6.94 27.20 29.86
N LYS A 830 -6.43 28.43 29.92
CA LYS A 830 -6.69 29.34 31.05
C LYS A 830 -8.17 29.65 31.20
N ARG A 831 -8.88 29.91 30.09
CA ARG A 831 -10.32 30.18 30.07
C ARG A 831 -11.15 28.98 30.54
N ILE A 832 -10.86 27.80 30.00
CA ILE A 832 -11.60 26.55 30.28
C ILE A 832 -11.38 26.07 31.72
N THR A 833 -10.18 26.27 32.26
CA THR A 833 -9.82 25.85 33.63
C THR A 833 -9.99 26.95 34.68
N GLY A 834 -10.25 28.20 34.26
CA GLY A 834 -10.50 29.33 35.15
C GLY A 834 -9.28 29.82 35.93
N ILE A 835 -8.08 29.68 35.37
CA ILE A 835 -6.83 30.04 36.05
C ILE A 835 -6.22 31.36 35.53
N SER A 836 -5.54 32.08 36.41
CA SER A 836 -4.81 33.31 36.08
C SER A 836 -3.49 33.03 35.35
N GLN A 837 -2.86 34.08 34.81
CA GLN A 837 -1.51 33.97 34.22
C GLN A 837 -0.47 33.48 35.23
N GLU A 838 -0.53 33.96 36.46
CA GLU A 838 0.37 33.55 37.54
C GLU A 838 0.19 32.06 37.87
N GLN A 839 -1.06 31.62 38.02
CA GLN A 839 -1.37 30.21 38.25
C GLN A 839 -0.92 29.33 37.07
N PHE A 840 -1.06 29.80 35.82
CA PHE A 840 -0.54 29.09 34.66
C PHE A 840 0.99 28.96 34.70
N ASN A 841 1.71 30.03 35.04
CA ASN A 841 3.17 29.98 35.24
C ASN A 841 3.57 28.96 36.31
N ASP A 842 2.84 28.91 37.42
CA ASP A 842 3.10 27.97 38.51
C ASP A 842 2.89 26.51 38.04
N GLN A 843 1.89 26.27 37.19
CA GLN A 843 1.68 24.97 36.56
C GLN A 843 2.77 24.60 35.56
N MET A 844 3.27 25.56 34.76
CA MET A 844 4.37 25.30 33.83
C MET A 844 5.67 24.95 34.56
N TYR A 845 5.90 25.53 35.74
CA TYR A 845 6.97 25.11 36.64
C TYR A 845 6.73 23.71 37.22
N ASP A 846 5.54 23.42 37.78
CA ASP A 846 5.24 22.09 38.34
C ASP A 846 5.41 20.99 37.28
N ARG A 847 4.96 21.25 36.05
CA ARG A 847 5.24 20.40 34.88
C ARG A 847 6.75 20.20 34.69
N ALA A 848 7.52 21.27 34.61
CA ALA A 848 8.97 21.21 34.39
C ALA A 848 9.68 20.43 35.51
N ALA A 849 9.30 20.65 36.77
CA ALA A 849 9.84 19.97 37.94
C ALA A 849 9.57 18.46 37.88
N ARG A 850 8.34 18.06 37.54
CA ARG A 850 7.97 16.64 37.37
C ARG A 850 8.69 16.01 36.20
N PHE A 851 8.78 16.69 35.06
CA PHE A 851 9.49 16.21 33.87
C PHE A 851 11.02 16.11 34.03
N ALA A 852 11.61 16.69 35.08
CA ALA A 852 13.00 16.44 35.43
C ALA A 852 13.26 14.96 35.72
N THR A 853 12.26 14.26 36.29
CA THR A 853 12.34 12.83 36.63
C THR A 853 11.20 11.97 36.07
N TRP A 854 10.41 12.54 35.15
CA TRP A 854 9.21 11.96 34.54
C TRP A 854 8.13 11.53 35.56
N ASP A 855 7.96 12.33 36.61
CA ASP A 855 7.07 12.07 37.75
C ASP A 855 5.60 12.44 37.47
N ILE A 856 5.07 11.83 36.41
CA ILE A 856 3.65 11.80 36.06
C ILE A 856 3.24 10.33 35.99
N PRO A 857 2.16 9.89 36.66
CA PRO A 857 1.81 8.46 36.74
C PRO A 857 1.83 7.70 35.41
N ALA A 858 1.29 8.30 34.34
CA ALA A 858 1.28 7.71 33.00
C ALA A 858 2.66 7.60 32.33
N LEU A 859 3.65 8.35 32.80
CA LEU A 859 5.00 8.43 32.24
C LEU A 859 6.06 7.68 33.07
N ILE A 860 5.81 7.41 34.36
CA ILE A 860 6.84 6.88 35.28
C ILE A 860 7.49 5.59 34.77
N THR A 861 6.69 4.65 34.25
CA THR A 861 7.17 3.30 33.84
C THR A 861 8.25 3.37 32.78
N GLU A 862 8.04 4.13 31.70
CA GLU A 862 9.02 4.27 30.63
C GLU A 862 10.00 5.42 30.87
N GLY A 863 9.53 6.52 31.45
CA GLY A 863 10.32 7.71 31.72
C GLY A 863 11.44 7.48 32.73
N THR A 864 11.25 6.65 33.76
CA THR A 864 12.29 6.39 34.78
C THR A 864 13.60 5.86 34.17
N LYS A 865 13.50 5.08 33.08
CA LYS A 865 14.67 4.55 32.35
C LYS A 865 15.43 5.64 31.59
N ARG A 866 14.82 6.82 31.41
CA ARG A 866 15.30 7.94 30.57
C ARG A 866 15.67 9.20 31.35
N ILE A 867 15.64 9.16 32.68
CA ILE A 867 16.02 10.31 33.53
C ILE A 867 17.44 10.78 33.18
N SER A 868 18.38 9.83 33.03
CA SER A 868 19.77 10.12 32.69
C SER A 868 20.02 10.54 31.24
N SER A 869 19.01 10.44 30.35
CA SER A 869 19.13 10.83 28.95
C SER A 869 19.15 12.36 28.77
N ARG A 870 18.76 13.12 29.79
CA ARG A 870 18.72 14.58 29.72
C ARG A 870 20.15 15.17 29.74
N PRO A 871 20.52 15.98 28.74
CA PRO A 871 21.81 16.67 28.76
C PRO A 871 21.84 17.70 29.89
N GLN A 872 23.04 18.03 30.34
CA GLN A 872 23.25 19.19 31.19
C GLN A 872 22.87 20.45 30.40
N ALA A 873 22.02 21.31 30.96
CA ALA A 873 21.75 22.62 30.37
C ALA A 873 23.09 23.37 30.18
N LYS A 874 23.29 23.96 28.99
CA LYS A 874 24.54 24.63 28.64
C LYS A 874 24.67 25.91 29.47
N MET A 875 25.70 25.97 30.32
CA MET A 875 25.97 27.09 31.21
C MET A 875 27.34 27.69 30.89
N ILE A 876 27.44 29.01 30.93
CA ILE A 876 28.66 29.81 30.80
C ILE A 876 29.16 30.13 32.20
N ASN A 877 30.45 29.91 32.46
CA ASN A 877 31.07 30.37 33.71
C ASN A 877 31.21 31.90 33.67
N ALA A 878 30.44 32.60 34.50
CA ALA A 878 30.42 34.06 34.57
C ALA A 878 31.43 34.64 35.59
N GLY A 879 32.27 33.79 36.19
CA GLY A 879 33.19 34.18 37.26
C GLY A 879 32.52 34.25 38.63
N ASN A 880 33.32 34.34 39.69
CA ASN A 880 32.86 34.48 41.09
C ASN A 880 31.87 33.39 41.58
N GLY A 881 31.89 32.23 40.93
CA GLY A 881 31.01 31.08 41.20
C GLY A 881 29.63 31.17 40.55
N PHE A 882 29.37 32.16 39.70
CA PHE A 882 28.12 32.27 38.94
C PHE A 882 28.17 31.48 37.63
N TRP A 883 27.06 30.82 37.35
CA TRP A 883 26.77 30.19 36.08
C TRP A 883 25.66 30.96 35.38
N ARG A 884 25.93 31.44 34.18
CA ARG A 884 24.95 32.07 33.30
C ARG A 884 24.39 31.03 32.33
N ILE A 885 23.09 31.04 32.08
CA ILE A 885 22.51 30.21 31.02
C ILE A 885 23.09 30.60 29.66
N ASP A 886 23.36 29.67 28.75
CA ASP A 886 23.82 30.01 27.40
C ASP A 886 22.66 30.49 26.51
N PRO A 887 22.84 31.51 25.64
CA PRO A 887 21.75 32.03 24.80
C PRO A 887 21.11 31.00 23.88
N THR A 888 21.80 29.91 23.52
CA THR A 888 21.21 28.86 22.66
C THR A 888 20.22 27.95 23.39
N VAL A 889 20.10 28.08 24.72
CA VAL A 889 19.19 27.28 25.56
C VAL A 889 18.50 28.12 26.65
N ALA A 890 18.53 29.44 26.50
CA ALA A 890 17.82 30.36 27.40
C ALA A 890 16.31 30.07 27.33
N PRO A 891 15.60 29.98 28.47
CA PRO A 891 14.19 29.63 28.46
C PRO A 891 13.37 30.77 27.85
N GLU A 892 12.44 30.43 26.99
CA GLU A 892 11.39 31.31 26.45
C GLU A 892 10.14 31.19 27.36
N ASN A 893 9.00 31.81 27.03
CA ASN A 893 7.80 31.67 27.89
C ASN A 893 7.41 30.21 28.03
N TYR A 894 7.25 29.77 29.29
CA TYR A 894 6.86 28.40 29.64
C TYR A 894 7.86 27.31 29.22
N GLY A 895 8.96 27.67 28.56
CA GLY A 895 10.11 26.80 28.36
C GLY A 895 10.89 26.64 29.65
N TYR A 896 11.69 25.59 29.76
CA TYR A 896 12.39 25.26 31.00
C TYR A 896 13.78 24.65 30.80
N ASN A 897 14.62 24.83 31.82
CA ASN A 897 15.91 24.18 31.96
C ASN A 897 15.89 23.23 33.17
N VAL A 898 16.62 22.12 33.05
CA VAL A 898 16.88 21.18 34.14
C VAL A 898 18.40 21.12 34.32
N ILE A 899 18.90 21.79 35.36
CA ILE A 899 20.33 21.92 35.65
C ILE A 899 20.71 20.79 36.60
N ARG A 900 21.62 19.89 36.18
CA ARG A 900 22.06 18.77 37.00
C ARG A 900 23.10 19.25 38.01
N LEU A 901 22.95 18.85 39.26
CA LEU A 901 23.81 19.28 40.37
C LEU A 901 24.47 18.08 41.04
N ASN A 902 25.54 18.34 41.79
CA ASN A 902 26.11 17.36 42.68
C ASN A 902 25.14 17.07 43.84
N ALA A 903 24.65 15.84 43.94
CA ALA A 903 23.84 15.40 45.08
C ALA A 903 24.73 15.27 46.33
N PRO A 904 24.36 15.89 47.47
CA PRO A 904 25.04 15.67 48.74
C PRO A 904 24.91 14.20 49.19
N VAL A 905 25.98 13.65 49.78
CA VAL A 905 26.02 12.24 50.25
C VAL A 905 25.17 12.02 51.51
N LYS A 906 24.97 13.09 52.31
CA LYS A 906 24.14 13.11 53.52
C LYS A 906 23.17 14.26 53.43
N ALA A 907 22.11 14.21 54.24
CA ALA A 907 21.17 15.32 54.36
C ALA A 907 21.91 16.65 54.58
N THR A 908 21.77 17.58 53.63
CA THR A 908 22.54 18.82 53.58
C THR A 908 21.67 19.93 53.00
N THR A 909 21.67 21.10 53.64
CA THR A 909 21.03 22.29 53.07
C THR A 909 21.85 22.84 51.91
N VAL A 910 21.27 22.84 50.72
CA VAL A 910 21.83 23.44 49.50
C VAL A 910 21.14 24.76 49.19
N TYR A 911 21.87 25.65 48.52
CA TYR A 911 21.37 26.98 48.15
C TYR A 911 21.57 27.26 46.67
N ALA A 912 20.62 27.99 46.10
CA ALA A 912 20.75 28.65 44.81
C ALA A 912 20.49 30.15 44.96
N PHE A 913 21.49 30.97 44.65
CA PHE A 913 21.38 32.41 44.56
C PHE A 913 21.08 32.74 43.10
N PHE A 914 19.82 33.08 42.83
CA PHE A 914 19.30 33.28 41.48
C PHE A 914 19.20 34.78 41.18
N GLU A 915 19.53 35.15 39.95
CA GLU A 915 19.31 36.50 39.44
C GLU A 915 18.88 36.45 37.97
N GLY A 916 17.68 36.94 37.69
CA GLY A 916 17.18 37.17 36.33
C GLY A 916 17.90 38.33 35.65
N LYS A 917 18.24 38.17 34.39
CA LYS A 917 19.06 39.12 33.61
C LYS A 917 18.33 39.65 32.39
N ALA A 918 17.03 39.93 32.52
CA ALA A 918 16.19 40.43 31.42
C ALA A 918 16.86 41.58 30.66
N GLY A 919 16.90 41.47 29.32
CA GLY A 919 17.50 42.49 28.46
C GLY A 919 19.03 42.50 28.39
N MET A 920 19.72 41.48 28.94
CA MET A 920 21.17 41.30 28.81
C MET A 920 21.62 41.19 27.34
N ASP A 921 22.77 41.76 27.01
CA ASP A 921 23.37 41.64 25.68
C ASP A 921 23.71 40.19 25.32
N GLY A 922 23.54 39.84 24.04
CA GLY A 922 23.73 38.47 23.54
C GLY A 922 22.48 37.58 23.62
N TYR A 923 21.35 38.10 24.10
CA TYR A 923 20.04 37.43 24.14
C TYR A 923 19.00 38.24 23.37
N ARG A 924 17.91 37.58 22.97
CA ARG A 924 16.74 38.25 22.37
C ARG A 924 15.97 39.04 23.44
N LYS A 925 15.58 40.27 23.10
CA LYS A 925 15.08 41.26 24.06
C LYS A 925 13.63 41.67 23.79
N ASN A 926 12.77 40.68 23.55
CA ASN A 926 11.34 40.92 23.31
C ASN A 926 10.60 41.01 24.65
N TYR A 927 9.74 42.03 24.81
CA TYR A 927 8.88 42.25 25.98
C TYR A 927 9.59 42.13 27.34
N THR A 928 10.80 42.70 27.47
CA THR A 928 11.67 42.52 28.66
C THR A 928 11.02 42.90 29.99
N ALA A 929 10.13 43.90 30.00
CA ALA A 929 9.38 44.30 31.21
C ALA A 929 8.42 43.21 31.72
N SER A 930 8.04 42.25 30.87
CA SER A 930 7.20 41.11 31.22
C SER A 930 8.00 39.89 31.70
N ALA A 931 9.34 39.99 31.78
CA ALA A 931 10.20 38.89 32.18
C ALA A 931 9.86 38.34 33.57
N GLY A 932 9.86 37.03 33.67
CA GLY A 932 9.75 36.34 34.95
C GLY A 932 10.22 34.90 34.89
N TRP A 933 10.53 34.37 36.07
CA TRP A 933 11.04 33.03 36.26
C TRP A 933 10.31 32.33 37.41
N ARG A 934 10.24 31.01 37.32
CA ARG A 934 9.96 30.10 38.44
C ARG A 934 11.11 29.13 38.58
N TYR A 935 11.55 28.87 39.81
CA TYR A 935 12.68 28.00 40.03
C TYR A 935 12.61 27.25 41.36
N GLY A 936 13.19 26.05 41.40
CA GLY A 936 13.18 25.18 42.57
C GLY A 936 14.02 23.92 42.38
N PHE A 937 14.35 23.26 43.49
CA PHE A 937 15.13 22.02 43.49
C PHE A 937 14.22 20.79 43.35
N VAL A 938 14.75 19.78 42.66
CA VAL A 938 14.16 18.44 42.55
C VAL A 938 15.22 17.43 42.98
N ALA A 939 14.88 16.57 43.93
CA ALA A 939 15.73 15.46 44.38
C ALA A 939 15.06 14.12 44.05
N LEU A 940 15.84 13.20 43.48
CA LEU A 940 15.48 11.79 43.32
C LEU A 940 16.27 10.97 44.33
N LEU A 941 15.59 10.24 45.19
CA LEU A 941 16.20 9.37 46.20
C LEU A 941 16.52 7.99 45.62
N ASN A 942 17.37 7.23 46.32
CA ASN A 942 17.79 5.88 45.92
C ASN A 942 16.63 4.88 45.78
N ASP A 943 15.55 5.05 46.54
CA ASP A 943 14.32 4.24 46.50
C ASP A 943 13.36 4.66 45.37
N GLY A 944 13.69 5.72 44.63
CA GLY A 944 12.84 6.30 43.59
C GLY A 944 11.87 7.37 44.10
N THR A 945 11.87 7.74 45.37
CA THR A 945 11.05 8.85 45.88
C THR A 945 11.52 10.19 45.29
N ARG A 946 10.58 11.07 44.94
CA ARG A 946 10.86 12.44 44.46
C ARG A 946 10.54 13.44 45.56
N VAL A 947 11.45 14.38 45.81
CA VAL A 947 11.26 15.47 46.77
C VAL A 947 11.48 16.80 46.06
N TYR A 948 10.52 17.71 46.22
CA TYR A 948 10.50 19.02 45.58
C TYR A 948 10.73 20.10 46.63
N SER A 949 11.54 21.11 46.33
CA SER A 949 11.60 22.31 47.17
C SER A 949 10.35 23.17 47.01
N GLU A 950 10.21 24.18 47.88
CA GLU A 950 9.34 25.32 47.57
C GLU A 950 9.76 25.93 46.22
N MET A 951 8.79 26.30 45.40
CA MET A 951 9.02 27.08 44.18
C MET A 951 9.21 28.55 44.55
N LYS A 952 10.27 29.18 44.03
CA LYS A 952 10.46 30.63 44.10
C LYS A 952 10.14 31.28 42.77
N SER A 953 9.84 32.57 42.83
CA SER A 953 9.60 33.42 41.67
C SER A 953 10.60 34.58 41.65
N ALA A 954 10.98 34.98 40.44
CA ALA A 954 11.69 36.23 40.17
C ALA A 954 11.00 36.93 39.00
N GLY A 955 11.10 38.26 38.94
CA GLY A 955 10.48 39.06 37.87
C GLY A 955 11.33 40.27 37.55
N TYR A 956 10.98 41.00 36.49
CA TYR A 956 11.72 42.19 36.05
C TYR A 956 11.99 43.20 37.18
N ALA A 957 10.99 43.48 38.03
CA ALA A 957 11.10 44.43 39.15
C ALA A 957 11.83 43.87 40.39
N ALA A 958 11.91 42.54 40.52
CA ALA A 958 12.55 41.84 41.63
C ALA A 958 13.32 40.63 41.06
N PRO A 959 14.48 40.87 40.41
CA PRO A 959 15.15 39.86 39.60
C PRO A 959 15.93 38.84 40.45
N SER A 960 16.23 39.16 41.70
CA SER A 960 17.09 38.35 42.57
C SER A 960 16.30 37.60 43.64
N GLY A 961 16.76 36.40 43.99
CA GLY A 961 16.24 35.67 45.13
C GLY A 961 17.10 34.48 45.55
N THR A 962 17.00 34.10 46.82
CA THR A 962 17.70 32.93 47.38
C THR A 962 16.73 31.79 47.59
N LEU A 963 17.07 30.62 47.06
CA LEU A 963 16.35 29.37 47.30
C LEU A 963 17.18 28.49 48.24
N MET A 964 16.54 28.03 49.31
CA MET A 964 17.10 27.10 50.29
C MET A 964 16.35 25.77 50.21
N PHE A 965 17.08 24.65 50.21
CA PHE A 965 16.49 23.33 50.21
C PHE A 965 17.29 22.36 51.09
N LEU A 966 16.61 21.73 52.06
CA LEU A 966 17.19 20.61 52.79
C LEU A 966 17.16 19.38 51.88
N CYS A 967 18.25 19.14 51.17
CA CYS A 967 18.38 17.94 50.36
C CYS A 967 18.36 16.72 51.29
N PRO A 968 17.42 15.77 51.12
CA PRO A 968 17.31 14.61 52.01
C PRO A 968 18.53 13.69 51.95
N ASP A 969 18.66 12.82 52.94
CA ASP A 969 19.62 11.72 52.88
C ASP A 969 19.28 10.74 51.75
N ASN A 970 20.26 9.95 51.30
CA ASN A 970 20.10 9.00 50.18
C ASN A 970 19.67 9.66 48.85
N CYS A 971 19.98 10.95 48.65
CA CYS A 971 19.74 11.64 47.39
C CYS A 971 20.64 11.07 46.28
N LYS A 972 20.02 10.42 45.29
CA LYS A 972 20.70 9.84 44.13
C LYS A 972 21.08 10.89 43.10
N GLN A 973 20.17 11.82 42.82
CA GLN A 973 20.35 12.87 41.83
C GLN A 973 19.61 14.14 42.27
N LEU A 974 20.23 15.30 42.05
CA LEU A 974 19.70 16.61 42.41
C LEU A 974 19.72 17.51 41.18
N TRP A 975 18.66 18.31 41.01
CA TRP A 975 18.55 19.30 39.95
C TRP A 975 18.03 20.63 40.48
N LEU A 976 18.43 21.73 39.83
CA LEU A 976 17.69 22.99 39.85
C LEU A 976 16.87 23.08 38.56
N VAL A 977 15.58 23.32 38.68
CA VAL A 977 14.68 23.55 37.54
C VAL A 977 14.37 25.03 37.47
N VAL A 978 14.44 25.61 36.27
CA VAL A 978 14.12 27.01 36.00
C VAL A 978 13.16 27.06 34.81
N SER A 979 12.03 27.74 34.93
CA SER A 979 11.02 27.90 33.89
C SER A 979 10.77 29.38 33.61
N GLY A 980 10.57 29.73 32.34
CA GLY A 980 10.07 31.05 31.94
C GLY A 980 8.63 31.25 32.44
N ALA A 981 8.35 32.43 32.99
CA ALA A 981 7.11 32.74 33.69
C ALA A 981 6.71 34.21 33.50
N PRO A 982 6.26 34.60 32.30
CA PRO A 982 5.98 35.98 31.98
C PRO A 982 4.81 36.55 32.79
N SER A 983 4.80 37.86 33.03
CA SER A 983 3.69 38.54 33.72
C SER A 983 2.38 38.56 32.90
N SER A 984 2.48 38.39 31.58
CA SER A 984 1.37 38.35 30.62
C SER A 984 1.68 37.39 29.48
N HIS A 985 0.67 36.79 28.87
CA HIS A 985 0.82 35.94 27.70
C HIS A 985 0.59 36.71 26.40
N TRP A 986 1.38 36.39 25.37
CA TRP A 986 1.13 36.74 23.97
C TRP A 986 1.23 35.47 23.12
N ARG A 987 0.50 35.48 22.01
CA ARG A 987 0.45 34.36 21.07
C ARG A 987 1.79 34.20 20.36
N HIS A 988 2.15 32.96 20.11
CA HIS A 988 3.33 32.59 19.34
C HIS A 988 2.90 32.22 17.92
N ALA A 989 3.23 33.06 16.94
CA ALA A 989 2.92 32.79 15.55
C ALA A 989 3.78 31.62 15.03
N TRP A 990 3.34 30.99 13.94
CA TRP A 990 4.23 30.16 13.13
C TRP A 990 4.71 31.04 11.96
N ASP A 991 5.92 31.56 12.08
CA ASP A 991 6.56 32.41 11.08
C ASP A 991 8.01 32.00 10.76
N ASP A 992 8.53 30.96 11.42
CA ASP A 992 9.89 30.44 11.27
C ASP A 992 10.96 31.53 11.57
N ASP A 993 10.64 32.48 12.47
CA ASP A 993 11.49 33.61 12.85
C ASP A 993 11.70 33.73 14.36
N ASP A 994 12.76 33.09 14.85
CA ASP A 994 13.21 33.16 16.25
C ASP A 994 13.45 34.61 16.76
N THR A 995 13.56 35.64 15.90
CA THR A 995 13.90 37.00 16.35
C THR A 995 12.80 37.70 17.13
N ASN A 996 11.54 37.28 16.94
CA ASN A 996 10.40 37.83 17.66
C ASN A 996 10.07 37.05 18.97
N ASP A 997 10.76 35.93 19.21
CA ASP A 997 10.61 35.10 20.40
C ASP A 997 11.44 35.63 21.58
N GLU A 998 10.81 35.75 22.74
CA GLU A 998 11.47 36.20 23.96
C GLU A 998 12.54 35.23 24.48
N GLN A 999 13.51 35.75 25.23
CA GLN A 999 14.43 34.92 26.02
C GLN A 999 14.54 35.47 27.44
N TRP A 1000 14.58 34.56 28.41
CA TRP A 1000 14.65 34.87 29.84
C TRP A 1000 16.00 34.42 30.43
N PRO A 1001 17.09 35.17 30.17
CA PRO A 1001 18.42 34.84 30.70
C PRO A 1001 18.47 35.00 32.22
N TYR A 1002 19.30 34.19 32.87
CA TYR A 1002 19.55 34.25 34.31
C TYR A 1002 20.98 33.82 34.65
N GLU A 1003 21.41 34.21 35.84
CA GLU A 1003 22.60 33.72 36.51
C GLU A 1003 22.23 32.99 37.80
N VAL A 1004 22.99 31.96 38.13
CA VAL A 1004 22.83 31.22 39.38
C VAL A 1004 24.16 30.86 39.99
N LYS A 1005 24.28 31.05 41.30
CA LYS A 1005 25.41 30.59 42.12
C LYS A 1005 24.92 29.58 43.13
N PHE A 1006 25.71 28.54 43.38
CA PHE A 1006 25.35 27.45 44.29
C PHE A 1006 26.19 27.48 45.58
N ASN A 1007 25.61 26.98 46.68
CA ASN A 1007 26.32 26.68 47.92
C ASN A 1007 26.00 25.27 48.41
N ASN A 1008 27.01 24.56 48.94
CA ASN A 1008 26.98 23.14 49.32
C ASN A 1008 26.66 22.17 48.16
N THR A 1009 26.64 22.67 46.93
CA THR A 1009 26.51 21.93 45.68
C THR A 1009 27.12 22.76 44.55
N ASN A 1010 27.16 22.22 43.35
CA ASN A 1010 27.50 22.92 42.11
C ASN A 1010 26.95 22.13 40.92
N LEU A 1011 27.16 22.61 39.68
CA LEU A 1011 26.91 21.83 38.47
C LEU A 1011 27.55 20.45 38.59
N LEU A 1012 26.86 19.43 38.10
CA LEU A 1012 27.33 18.05 38.18
C LEU A 1012 28.76 17.92 37.62
N GLY A 1013 29.67 17.42 38.45
CA GLY A 1013 31.09 17.25 38.12
C GLY A 1013 31.98 18.46 38.37
N GLN A 1014 31.42 19.64 38.67
CA GLN A 1014 32.19 20.80 39.13
C GLN A 1014 32.43 20.71 40.64
N GLN A 1015 33.51 21.34 41.14
CA GLN A 1015 33.80 21.33 42.57
C GLN A 1015 32.68 22.04 43.35
N ASN A 1016 32.18 21.41 44.41
CA ASN A 1016 31.21 22.04 45.30
C ASN A 1016 31.80 23.32 45.88
N ILE A 1017 31.04 24.40 45.76
CA ILE A 1017 31.38 25.66 46.41
C ILE A 1017 30.78 25.62 47.80
N VAL A 1018 31.62 25.67 48.81
CA VAL A 1018 31.22 25.90 50.21
C VAL A 1018 31.66 27.31 50.52
N ASN A 1019 30.82 28.27 50.18
CA ASN A 1019 30.96 29.60 50.74
C ASN A 1019 30.35 29.54 52.14
N SER A 1020 30.94 30.27 53.10
CA SER A 1020 30.12 30.78 54.18
C SER A 1020 28.86 31.38 53.53
N LEU A 1021 27.68 30.99 53.99
CA LEU A 1021 26.50 31.83 53.75
C LEU A 1021 26.92 33.26 54.10
N PRO A 1022 26.45 34.30 53.39
CA PRO A 1022 26.74 35.67 53.78
C PRO A 1022 26.51 35.79 55.27
N ASP A 1023 27.60 35.90 56.03
CA ASP A 1023 27.50 35.88 57.47
C ASP A 1023 26.98 37.27 57.87
N THR A 1024 26.15 37.34 58.89
CA THR A 1024 25.79 38.62 59.52
C THR A 1024 27.01 39.49 59.84
N SER A 1025 28.18 38.88 60.05
CA SER A 1025 29.45 39.60 60.20
C SER A 1025 29.88 40.40 58.97
N GLU A 1026 29.45 40.02 57.76
CA GLU A 1026 29.69 40.76 56.51
C GLU A 1026 28.88 42.08 56.43
N LEU A 1027 27.81 42.21 57.23
CA LEU A 1027 27.05 43.46 57.41
C LEU A 1027 27.55 44.30 58.59
N GLY A 1028 28.59 43.85 59.32
CA GLY A 1028 29.00 44.46 60.58
C GLY A 1028 28.02 44.19 61.74
N ILE A 1029 27.01 43.36 61.55
CA ILE A 1029 25.97 43.14 62.56
C ILE A 1029 26.54 42.36 63.74
N THR A 1030 26.38 42.93 64.92
CA THR A 1030 26.71 42.23 66.16
C THR A 1030 25.56 41.30 66.53
N LEU A 1031 25.81 39.98 66.47
CA LEU A 1031 24.79 38.97 66.73
C LEU A 1031 25.28 37.89 67.70
N TYR A 1032 24.61 37.75 68.84
CA TYR A 1032 24.97 36.76 69.88
C TYR A 1032 23.77 36.37 70.75
N GLY A 1033 23.87 35.21 71.40
CA GLY A 1033 22.92 34.78 72.42
C GLY A 1033 23.41 35.15 73.81
N ALA A 1034 22.49 35.63 74.64
CA ALA A 1034 22.68 35.87 76.06
C ALA A 1034 21.66 35.03 76.84
N LYS A 1035 21.65 35.15 78.18
CA LYS A 1035 20.76 34.34 79.02
C LYS A 1035 19.27 34.58 78.68
N GLY A 1036 18.63 33.60 78.06
CA GLY A 1036 17.21 33.64 77.67
C GLY A 1036 16.84 34.65 76.57
N MET A 1037 17.83 35.15 75.80
CA MET A 1037 17.57 36.09 74.71
C MET A 1037 18.64 36.08 73.62
N LEU A 1038 18.24 36.52 72.43
CA LEU A 1038 19.11 36.78 71.30
C LEU A 1038 19.23 38.29 71.06
N VAL A 1039 20.45 38.78 70.91
CA VAL A 1039 20.74 40.20 70.70
C VAL A 1039 21.30 40.40 69.30
N ALA A 1040 20.71 41.34 68.55
CA ALA A 1040 21.15 41.81 67.26
C ALA A 1040 21.38 43.33 67.31
N GLY A 1041 22.59 43.79 67.01
CA GLY A 1041 22.95 45.22 66.96
C GLY A 1041 23.51 45.60 65.60
N GLU A 1042 23.43 46.88 65.26
CA GLU A 1042 23.90 47.43 63.97
C GLU A 1042 23.09 46.92 62.76
N LEU A 1043 21.79 46.66 62.97
CA LEU A 1043 20.87 46.28 61.90
C LEU A 1043 20.67 47.45 60.93
N PRO A 1044 20.83 47.24 59.61
CA PRO A 1044 20.40 48.23 58.62
C PRO A 1044 18.91 48.53 58.78
N LEU A 1045 18.50 49.80 58.60
CA LEU A 1045 17.11 50.24 58.84
C LEU A 1045 16.08 49.55 57.94
N ASP A 1046 16.49 49.08 56.76
CA ASP A 1046 15.67 48.32 55.82
C ASP A 1046 15.78 46.79 56.02
N ALA A 1047 16.54 46.31 57.01
CA ALA A 1047 16.75 44.90 57.26
C ALA A 1047 15.60 44.28 58.07
N ARG A 1048 15.17 43.07 57.68
CA ARG A 1048 14.20 42.24 58.40
C ARG A 1048 14.92 41.08 59.05
N LEU A 1049 14.76 40.90 60.37
CA LEU A 1049 15.37 39.79 61.12
C LEU A 1049 14.34 38.71 61.39
N LEU A 1050 14.70 37.46 61.11
CA LEU A 1050 13.88 36.26 61.31
C LEU A 1050 14.68 35.25 62.13
N VAL A 1051 14.06 34.63 63.13
CA VAL A 1051 14.68 33.59 63.95
C VAL A 1051 13.94 32.29 63.76
N TYR A 1052 14.70 31.22 63.49
CA TYR A 1052 14.19 29.89 63.24
C TYR A 1052 14.78 28.87 64.22
N THR A 1053 14.00 27.86 64.58
CA THR A 1053 14.53 26.64 65.21
C THR A 1053 15.40 25.86 64.21
N PRO A 1054 16.22 24.88 64.65
CA PRO A 1054 16.98 24.04 63.75
C PRO A 1054 16.11 23.20 62.79
N ALA A 1055 14.82 23.03 63.12
CA ALA A 1055 13.83 22.36 62.29
C ALA A 1055 13.13 23.30 61.28
N GLY A 1056 13.51 24.59 61.22
CA GLY A 1056 13.00 25.55 60.25
C GLY A 1056 11.71 26.27 60.65
N THR A 1057 11.22 26.10 61.88
CA THR A 1057 10.05 26.83 62.39
C THR A 1057 10.44 28.25 62.77
N CYS A 1058 9.77 29.27 62.20
CA CYS A 1058 9.99 30.67 62.59
C CYS A 1058 9.40 30.91 63.98
N VAL A 1059 10.24 31.34 64.92
CA VAL A 1059 9.87 31.57 66.33
C VAL A 1059 9.87 33.04 66.71
N ALA A 1060 10.51 33.89 65.90
CA ALA A 1060 10.46 35.33 66.08
C ALA A 1060 10.76 36.07 64.78
N GLU A 1061 10.21 37.27 64.67
CA GLU A 1061 10.42 38.17 63.55
C GLU A 1061 10.49 39.62 64.06
N VAL A 1062 11.44 40.38 63.53
CA VAL A 1062 11.59 41.82 63.79
C VAL A 1062 11.50 42.57 62.46
N GLN A 1063 10.54 43.50 62.40
CA GLN A 1063 10.27 44.31 61.21
C GLN A 1063 11.38 45.35 60.95
N PRO A 1064 11.52 45.86 59.71
CA PRO A 1064 12.43 46.95 59.38
C PRO A 1064 12.16 48.23 60.19
N GLY A 1065 13.20 49.04 60.40
CA GLY A 1065 13.14 50.35 61.06
C GLY A 1065 13.91 50.44 62.39
N MET A 1066 14.50 49.34 62.85
CA MET A 1066 15.21 49.25 64.14
C MET A 1066 16.70 49.01 63.91
N ALA A 1067 17.56 49.83 64.53
CA ALA A 1067 19.02 49.69 64.44
C ALA A 1067 19.59 48.58 65.36
N ALA A 1068 18.78 48.07 66.29
CA ALA A 1068 19.09 46.94 67.16
C ALA A 1068 17.79 46.25 67.61
N ALA A 1069 17.87 44.96 67.94
CA ALA A 1069 16.76 44.15 68.41
C ALA A 1069 17.20 43.15 69.48
N THR A 1070 16.29 42.86 70.40
CA THR A 1070 16.43 41.78 71.39
C THR A 1070 15.21 40.88 71.32
N VAL A 1071 15.43 39.58 71.18
CA VAL A 1071 14.38 38.56 71.05
C VAL A 1071 14.48 37.60 72.22
N VAL A 1072 13.44 37.50 73.04
CA VAL A 1072 13.40 36.54 74.16
C VAL A 1072 13.19 35.14 73.58
N LEU A 1073 14.09 34.20 73.94
CA LEU A 1073 14.10 32.83 73.42
C LEU A 1073 14.56 31.87 74.52
N ASP A 1074 14.01 30.66 74.53
CA ASP A 1074 14.49 29.59 75.41
C ASP A 1074 15.91 29.16 75.06
N GLN A 1075 16.63 28.59 76.02
CA GLN A 1075 17.99 28.08 75.82
C GLN A 1075 18.02 27.06 74.66
N GLY A 1076 18.84 27.31 73.65
CA GLY A 1076 18.85 26.48 72.45
C GLY A 1076 19.67 27.05 71.29
N LEU A 1077 19.81 26.25 70.24
CA LEU A 1077 20.43 26.66 68.98
C LEU A 1077 19.37 27.21 68.04
N TYR A 1078 19.59 28.41 67.51
CA TYR A 1078 18.69 29.05 66.55
C TYR A 1078 19.44 29.45 65.28
N VAL A 1079 18.71 29.52 64.17
CA VAL A 1079 19.18 30.06 62.89
C VAL A 1079 18.56 31.43 62.72
N VAL A 1080 19.38 32.48 62.69
CA VAL A 1080 18.95 33.84 62.44
C VAL A 1080 19.19 34.18 60.97
N ALA A 1081 18.16 34.63 60.28
CA ALA A 1081 18.23 35.15 58.92
C ALA A 1081 17.94 36.66 58.94
N ILE A 1082 18.83 37.45 58.35
CA ILE A 1082 18.70 38.89 58.20
C ILE A 1082 18.57 39.19 56.72
N ARG A 1083 17.42 39.71 56.30
CA ARG A 1083 17.15 40.06 54.91
C ARG A 1083 17.41 41.55 54.73
N HIS A 1084 18.39 41.89 53.89
CA HIS A 1084 18.77 43.26 53.59
C HIS A 1084 19.03 43.41 52.09
N ARG A 1085 18.40 44.38 51.43
CA ARG A 1085 18.57 44.68 49.99
C ARG A 1085 18.49 43.46 49.06
N GLY A 1086 17.54 42.55 49.34
CA GLY A 1086 17.33 41.35 48.54
C GLY A 1086 18.35 40.22 48.79
N GLN A 1087 19.28 40.40 49.72
CA GLN A 1087 20.20 39.36 50.19
C GLN A 1087 19.77 38.86 51.57
N GLU A 1088 20.00 37.58 51.85
CA GLU A 1088 19.71 36.96 53.14
C GLU A 1088 21.04 36.52 53.77
N TYR A 1089 21.33 37.06 54.95
CA TYR A 1089 22.51 36.77 55.75
C TYR A 1089 22.11 35.84 56.88
N VAL A 1090 22.82 34.74 57.08
CA VAL A 1090 22.39 33.68 58.00
C VAL A 1090 23.48 33.35 58.99
N ARG A 1091 23.13 33.31 60.29
CA ARG A 1091 24.05 32.90 61.35
C ARG A 1091 23.36 32.00 62.37
N LYS A 1092 24.08 30.95 62.79
CA LYS A 1092 23.67 30.12 63.93
C LYS A 1092 24.05 30.81 65.23
N VAL A 1093 23.10 30.92 66.15
CA VAL A 1093 23.29 31.55 67.46
C VAL A 1093 22.83 30.59 68.54
N VAL A 1094 23.70 30.35 69.51
CA VAL A 1094 23.34 29.61 70.73
C VAL A 1094 22.87 30.63 71.76
N VAL A 1095 21.62 30.51 72.20
CA VAL A 1095 21.05 31.26 73.33
C VAL A 1095 21.33 30.45 74.60
N TYR A 1096 21.96 31.10 75.59
CA TYR A 1096 22.46 30.47 76.82
C TYR A 1096 21.47 30.51 77.97
#